data_AF-A0A8J8AYB8-F1
#
_entry.id   AF-A0A8J8AYB8-F1
#
_cell.length_a   1.000
_cell.length_b   1.000
_cell.length_c   1.000
_cell.angle_alpha   90.00
_cell.angle_beta   90.00
_cell.angle_gamma   90.00
#
_symmetry.space_group_name_H-M   'P 1'
#
loop_
_entity.id
_entity.type
_entity.pdbx_description
1 polymer ?
#
loop_
_entity_poly.entity_id
_entity_poly.type
_entity_poly.pdbx_seq_one_letter_code
_entity_poly.pdbx_strand_id
1 'polypeptide(L)'
;MHVRLPVAALAAALASLTAAASAAPFELEPLAVVGGQIADPVEIGGRVYLPMGRGLLVLERDLAGGGDAVGRSVGLARGRISGLVHVDGFLYATWRRADGRSGLATWSLADADAPALVSDQDAPAPYGFSTLTAIAAVDGALVLFDSDNGLLHGSLQVPSEPQLSATGIPAPPAGRVAVDGHFIRSFGKGWIGASLATLDASDPAMPYVADEMPVDGVTVFSTHFAAPWAIGAGAAFTVFDLSDPSGAIVQRSQVTDGPLATQAVLLGARAYTMGFDGLDVWNVADPDAPFVAAHADIDTLGTDAALAGDDDMLLFTRTDRAVRVDAAAPDAPVATAEVVLAGGTSAYDVALAGDRLLLVQNAYGLSVAEADTLAPVARWEADLPPSLQARAFEAMTVVGDIAYVSSWGSGLYALDIGDPDAPVQVDYEPFDFAAESVADDAGHLFVVRATNEPGIGVFDLDAAGLPAFRGFWPMSDNPLALAVDDGILYAPVSGTDGGFYAFDMRNPDAPVQLAHYTDDCAAPSDVVLEPARDRAYVACDQGVQVLDVSDPAQPVRVAAVPGEPWSGGRLALQDGLLWFADAAGLGAWDVRAEGAPVAVAHADLGGDAPVRLRVLADGRLAVPTGQAGLHLFAAPALPETPAIPLENGVLVRDLAGAAGDELLYRVDLPAGATRLRVLTAGGSGDVGLSIRRGAAPTDTEYDARSTRPGNNETVTVDAPAAGTWYVRVHGEKAFARLSLRASWTTP
;
A
#
# COMPACT_ATOMS: atom_id res chain seq x y z
N MET A 1 -50.78 52.13 15.85
CA MET A 1 -49.57 52.71 15.27
C MET A 1 -48.50 51.63 15.29
N HIS A 2 -48.40 50.86 14.20
CA HIS A 2 -47.45 49.77 14.05
C HIS A 2 -46.09 50.33 13.62
N VAL A 3 -45.04 50.06 14.38
CA VAL A 3 -43.66 50.29 13.94
C VAL A 3 -42.98 48.93 13.88
N ARG A 4 -42.73 48.48 12.65
CA ARG A 4 -41.89 47.33 12.31
C ARG A 4 -40.43 47.74 12.53
N LEU A 5 -39.71 47.02 13.38
CA LEU A 5 -38.24 47.01 13.42
C LEU A 5 -37.73 46.02 12.36
N PRO A 6 -36.65 46.33 11.61
CA PRO A 6 -36.26 45.54 10.45
C PRO A 6 -35.48 44.28 10.86
N VAL A 7 -35.94 43.14 10.35
CA VAL A 7 -35.37 41.78 10.46
C VAL A 7 -34.04 41.63 9.68
N ALA A 8 -33.51 42.71 9.09
CA ALA A 8 -32.37 42.64 8.16
C ALA A 8 -30.98 42.57 8.83
N ALA A 9 -30.85 42.89 10.12
CA ALA A 9 -29.54 42.88 10.80
C ALA A 9 -29.20 41.54 11.48
N LEU A 10 -30.19 40.67 11.70
CA LEU A 10 -29.95 39.34 12.28
C LEU A 10 -29.61 38.28 11.22
N ALA A 11 -29.96 38.53 9.95
CA ALA A 11 -29.66 37.62 8.84
C ALA A 11 -28.19 37.71 8.35
N ALA A 12 -27.48 38.81 8.61
CA ALA A 12 -26.08 38.97 8.19
C ALA A 12 -25.07 38.34 9.17
N ALA A 13 -25.44 38.20 10.45
CA ALA A 13 -24.61 37.54 11.46
C ALA A 13 -24.87 36.03 11.58
N LEU A 14 -26.01 35.55 11.07
CA LEU A 14 -26.31 34.11 10.93
C LEU A 14 -25.91 33.55 9.55
N ALA A 15 -25.58 34.39 8.57
CA ALA A 15 -25.10 33.98 7.25
C ALA A 15 -23.56 33.90 7.14
N SER A 16 -22.83 34.19 8.21
CA SER A 16 -21.35 34.06 8.25
C SER A 16 -20.86 32.84 9.04
N LEU A 17 -21.77 31.98 9.53
CA LEU A 17 -21.46 30.73 10.23
C LEU A 17 -21.97 29.47 9.53
N THR A 18 -22.53 29.59 8.32
CA THR A 18 -22.85 28.46 7.46
C THR A 18 -22.16 28.67 6.12
N ALA A 19 -21.26 27.75 5.77
CA ALA A 19 -20.33 27.78 4.65
C ALA A 19 -19.00 28.51 4.94
N ALA A 20 -18.21 28.00 5.89
CA ALA A 20 -16.88 27.60 5.44
C ALA A 20 -17.15 26.55 4.34
N ALA A 21 -17.15 26.98 3.08
CA ALA A 21 -17.09 26.05 1.97
C ALA A 21 -15.86 25.20 2.26
N SER A 22 -16.06 23.92 2.61
CA SER A 22 -14.96 22.97 2.67
C SER A 22 -14.23 23.12 1.35
N ALA A 23 -12.99 23.61 1.39
CA ALA A 23 -12.15 23.53 0.22
C ALA A 23 -12.18 22.06 -0.22
N ALA A 24 -12.25 21.81 -1.54
CA ALA A 24 -12.09 20.45 -2.01
C ALA A 24 -10.74 19.93 -1.48
N PRO A 25 -10.69 18.66 -1.00
CA PRO A 25 -9.43 18.09 -0.54
C PRO A 25 -8.40 18.20 -1.66
N PHE A 26 -7.18 18.60 -1.33
CA PHE A 26 -6.13 18.73 -2.34
C PHE A 26 -5.55 17.35 -2.68
N GLU A 27 -4.92 17.25 -3.85
CA GLU A 27 -4.27 16.02 -4.31
C GLU A 27 -2.86 15.91 -3.70
N LEU A 28 -2.55 14.78 -3.07
CA LEU A 28 -1.25 14.44 -2.52
C LEU A 28 -0.42 13.74 -3.58
N GLU A 29 0.77 14.27 -3.80
CA GLU A 29 1.80 13.59 -4.59
C GLU A 29 2.65 12.70 -3.68
N PRO A 30 2.91 11.44 -4.06
CA PRO A 30 3.83 10.60 -3.31
C PRO A 30 5.25 11.17 -3.39
N LEU A 31 5.96 11.14 -2.27
CA LEU A 31 7.39 11.42 -2.20
C LEU A 31 8.19 10.38 -2.98
N ALA A 32 7.74 9.12 -2.93
CA ALA A 32 8.31 8.00 -3.65
C ALA A 32 7.27 6.90 -3.87
N VAL A 33 7.40 6.18 -4.99
CA VAL A 33 6.73 4.91 -5.23
C VAL A 33 7.78 3.93 -5.74
N VAL A 34 7.97 2.83 -5.01
CA VAL A 34 9.02 1.84 -5.31
C VAL A 34 8.50 0.41 -5.15
N GLY A 35 9.16 -0.52 -5.81
CA GLY A 35 8.84 -1.93 -5.73
C GLY A 35 7.50 -2.30 -6.36
N GLY A 36 6.99 -3.46 -5.99
CA GLY A 36 5.73 -4.02 -6.47
C GLY A 36 5.90 -5.07 -7.56
N GLN A 37 4.81 -5.37 -8.26
CA GLN A 37 4.77 -6.48 -9.23
C GLN A 37 5.81 -6.27 -10.34
N ILE A 38 6.56 -7.33 -10.63
CA ILE A 38 7.46 -7.38 -11.78
C ILE A 38 6.70 -7.84 -13.04
N ALA A 39 6.90 -7.12 -14.15
CA ALA A 39 6.55 -7.57 -15.49
C ALA A 39 7.82 -7.81 -16.33
N ASP A 40 7.68 -8.35 -17.54
CA ASP A 40 8.84 -8.68 -18.36
C ASP A 40 9.67 -7.42 -18.70
N PRO A 41 10.99 -7.46 -18.46
CA PRO A 41 11.87 -6.33 -18.70
C PRO A 41 12.22 -6.18 -20.18
N VAL A 42 12.75 -5.01 -20.52
CA VAL A 42 13.34 -4.74 -21.84
C VAL A 42 14.80 -4.34 -21.68
N GLU A 43 15.70 -4.93 -22.46
CA GLU A 43 17.10 -4.53 -22.52
C GLU A 43 17.36 -3.58 -23.71
N ILE A 44 18.04 -2.46 -23.45
CA ILE A 44 18.46 -1.49 -24.49
C ILE A 44 19.86 -0.98 -24.16
N GLY A 45 20.83 -1.29 -25.03
CA GLY A 45 22.18 -0.73 -24.93
C GLY A 45 22.90 -1.01 -23.60
N GLY A 46 22.73 -2.23 -23.05
CA GLY A 46 23.32 -2.64 -21.77
C GLY A 46 22.52 -2.23 -20.53
N ARG A 47 21.43 -1.48 -20.69
CA ARG A 47 20.49 -1.18 -19.59
C ARG A 47 19.28 -2.10 -19.63
N VAL A 48 18.79 -2.48 -18.46
CA VAL A 48 17.57 -3.25 -18.28
C VAL A 48 16.52 -2.34 -17.64
N TYR A 49 15.42 -2.14 -18.35
CA TYR A 49 14.25 -1.41 -17.88
C TYR A 49 13.26 -2.42 -17.32
N LEU A 50 13.17 -2.47 -16.00
CA LEU A 50 12.37 -3.43 -15.25
C LEU A 50 11.08 -2.75 -14.77
N PRO A 51 9.91 -3.13 -15.28
CA PRO A 51 8.65 -2.73 -14.66
C PRO A 51 8.57 -3.24 -13.22
N MET A 52 8.34 -2.32 -12.29
CA MET A 52 8.05 -2.63 -10.89
C MET A 52 6.86 -1.78 -10.43
N GLY A 53 5.73 -2.43 -10.20
CA GLY A 53 4.48 -1.76 -9.83
C GLY A 53 4.04 -0.78 -10.92
N ARG A 54 4.10 0.52 -10.61
CA ARG A 54 3.65 1.63 -11.49
C ARG A 54 4.78 2.35 -12.22
N GLY A 55 6.04 1.97 -11.95
CA GLY A 55 7.22 2.65 -12.47
C GLY A 55 8.22 1.68 -13.11
N LEU A 56 9.34 2.24 -13.57
CA LEU A 56 10.46 1.49 -14.13
C LEU A 56 11.69 1.66 -13.25
N LEU A 57 12.33 0.56 -12.88
CA LEU A 57 13.69 0.54 -12.35
C LEU A 57 14.67 0.34 -13.50
N VAL A 58 15.78 1.08 -13.51
CA VAL A 58 16.82 0.96 -14.53
C VAL A 58 18.08 0.35 -13.89
N LEU A 59 18.49 -0.81 -14.42
CA LEU A 59 19.65 -1.56 -13.97
C LEU A 59 20.68 -1.66 -15.09
N GLU A 60 21.96 -1.76 -14.74
CA GLU A 60 22.98 -2.24 -15.67
C GLU A 60 22.82 -3.75 -15.86
N ARG A 61 23.00 -4.24 -17.09
CA ARG A 61 22.83 -5.66 -17.42
C ARG A 61 23.80 -6.57 -16.68
N ASP A 62 24.98 -6.06 -16.36
CA ASP A 62 26.04 -6.80 -15.65
C ASP A 62 25.91 -6.75 -14.13
N LEU A 63 24.98 -5.93 -13.60
CA LEU A 63 24.78 -5.67 -12.18
C LEU A 63 26.04 -5.17 -11.43
N ALA A 64 27.00 -4.52 -12.12
CA ALA A 64 28.27 -4.11 -11.53
C ALA A 64 28.15 -3.03 -10.42
N GLY A 65 26.97 -2.42 -10.25
CA GLY A 65 26.68 -1.38 -9.27
C GLY A 65 26.52 -1.84 -7.81
N GLY A 66 26.61 -3.14 -7.52
CA GLY A 66 26.64 -3.64 -6.13
C GLY A 66 25.35 -3.43 -5.32
N GLY A 67 24.21 -3.29 -5.99
CA GLY A 67 22.90 -3.12 -5.34
C GLY A 67 22.11 -1.92 -5.87
N ASP A 68 22.82 -0.86 -6.26
CA ASP A 68 22.20 0.39 -6.64
C ASP A 68 21.67 0.34 -8.08
N ALA A 69 20.42 0.73 -8.25
CA ALA A 69 19.88 1.03 -9.57
C ALA A 69 20.60 2.25 -10.16
N VAL A 70 20.88 2.21 -11.47
CA VAL A 70 21.47 3.37 -12.17
C VAL A 70 20.45 4.47 -12.42
N GLY A 71 19.17 4.15 -12.33
CA GLY A 71 18.12 5.14 -12.37
C GLY A 71 16.70 4.57 -12.29
N ARG A 72 15.73 5.43 -12.57
CA ARG A 72 14.29 5.13 -12.46
C ARG A 72 13.49 6.07 -13.34
N SER A 73 12.28 5.65 -13.73
CA SER A 73 11.37 6.52 -14.47
C SER A 73 10.99 7.78 -13.68
N VAL A 74 10.88 8.90 -14.39
CA VAL A 74 10.28 10.14 -13.90
C VAL A 74 8.80 10.15 -14.31
N GLY A 75 7.91 10.20 -13.31
CA GLY A 75 6.48 9.98 -13.49
C GLY A 75 6.12 8.49 -13.42
N LEU A 76 4.86 8.22 -13.08
CA LEU A 76 4.31 6.89 -12.84
C LEU A 76 3.12 6.65 -13.77
N ALA A 77 2.92 5.40 -14.17
CA ALA A 77 1.67 5.01 -14.80
C ALA A 77 0.48 5.18 -13.83
N ARG A 78 -0.70 5.45 -14.38
CA ARG A 78 -1.98 5.47 -13.64
C ARG A 78 -2.37 4.13 -13.03
N GLY A 79 -1.74 3.04 -13.41
CA GLY A 79 -1.97 1.71 -12.84
C GLY A 79 -0.71 0.87 -12.86
N ARG A 80 -0.85 -0.37 -12.39
CA ARG A 80 0.23 -1.34 -12.39
C ARG A 80 0.58 -1.79 -13.80
N ILE A 81 1.87 -1.78 -14.13
CA ILE A 81 2.38 -2.18 -15.44
C ILE A 81 2.21 -3.69 -15.65
N SER A 82 1.63 -4.09 -16.77
CA SER A 82 1.39 -5.48 -17.16
C SER A 82 2.26 -5.96 -18.33
N GLY A 83 2.81 -5.05 -19.13
CA GLY A 83 3.70 -5.37 -20.24
C GLY A 83 4.48 -4.14 -20.69
N LEU A 84 5.64 -4.35 -21.30
CA LEU A 84 6.55 -3.29 -21.72
C LEU A 84 7.17 -3.65 -23.08
N VAL A 85 7.21 -2.70 -24.00
CA VAL A 85 7.95 -2.81 -25.27
C VAL A 85 8.71 -1.53 -25.58
N HIS A 86 9.80 -1.67 -26.32
CA HIS A 86 10.59 -0.56 -26.83
C HIS A 86 10.37 -0.38 -28.33
N VAL A 87 10.11 0.85 -28.76
CA VAL A 87 10.18 1.28 -30.17
C VAL A 87 10.84 2.65 -30.24
N ASP A 88 11.91 2.76 -31.03
CA ASP A 88 12.56 4.02 -31.43
C ASP A 88 12.69 5.10 -30.32
N GLY A 89 13.37 4.77 -29.22
CA GLY A 89 13.66 5.73 -28.16
C GLY A 89 12.47 6.02 -27.22
N PHE A 90 11.42 5.21 -27.31
CA PHE A 90 10.29 5.23 -26.39
C PHE A 90 10.03 3.84 -25.81
N LEU A 91 9.59 3.83 -24.56
CA LEU A 91 9.03 2.67 -23.89
C LEU A 91 7.51 2.83 -23.81
N TYR A 92 6.78 1.78 -24.18
CA TYR A 92 5.33 1.72 -24.12
C TYR A 92 4.93 0.62 -23.15
N ALA A 93 4.19 0.99 -22.11
CA ALA A 93 3.77 0.03 -21.10
C ALA A 93 2.25 0.01 -20.95
N THR A 94 1.67 -1.18 -21.07
CA THR A 94 0.28 -1.38 -20.68
C THR A 94 0.19 -1.38 -19.16
N TRP A 95 -0.85 -0.76 -18.63
CA TRP A 95 -1.11 -0.78 -17.19
C TRP A 95 -2.58 -1.11 -16.92
N ARG A 96 -2.86 -1.60 -15.71
CA ARG A 96 -4.21 -1.96 -15.25
C ARG A 96 -4.45 -1.52 -13.81
N ARG A 97 -5.72 -1.34 -13.47
CA ARG A 97 -6.23 -0.96 -12.15
C ARG A 97 -7.25 -1.98 -11.68
N ALA A 98 -7.45 -2.11 -10.37
CA ALA A 98 -8.44 -3.06 -9.84
C ALA A 98 -9.90 -2.63 -10.11
N ASP A 99 -10.12 -1.35 -10.41
CA ASP A 99 -11.44 -0.78 -10.76
C ASP A 99 -11.91 -1.12 -12.19
N GLY A 100 -11.17 -1.97 -12.92
CA GLY A 100 -11.50 -2.39 -14.28
C GLY A 100 -11.11 -1.38 -15.35
N ARG A 101 -10.29 -0.37 -15.04
CA ARG A 101 -9.63 0.48 -16.03
C ARG A 101 -8.23 -0.02 -16.37
N SER A 102 -7.82 0.21 -17.60
CA SER A 102 -6.47 -0.08 -18.08
C SER A 102 -6.10 0.91 -19.18
N GLY A 103 -4.82 0.99 -19.53
CA GLY A 103 -4.34 1.96 -20.51
C GLY A 103 -2.90 1.78 -20.94
N LEU A 104 -2.36 2.82 -21.56
CA LEU A 104 -1.01 2.86 -22.12
C LEU A 104 -0.25 4.07 -21.60
N ALA A 105 0.87 3.82 -20.92
CA ALA A 105 1.84 4.82 -20.54
C ALA A 105 3.03 4.80 -21.51
N THR A 106 3.55 5.98 -21.87
CA THR A 106 4.66 6.17 -22.80
C THR A 106 5.77 6.97 -22.12
N TRP A 107 6.97 6.40 -22.04
CA TRP A 107 8.17 7.09 -21.56
C TRP A 107 9.14 7.37 -22.69
N SER A 108 9.73 8.57 -22.67
CA SER A 108 10.85 8.93 -23.55
C SER A 108 12.18 8.48 -22.94
N LEU A 109 13.02 7.86 -23.77
CA LEU A 109 14.41 7.50 -23.45
C LEU A 109 15.41 8.57 -23.88
N ALA A 110 15.01 9.84 -23.91
CA ALA A 110 15.94 10.95 -24.13
C ALA A 110 17.04 11.00 -23.06
N ASP A 111 16.70 10.60 -21.84
CA ASP A 111 17.61 10.21 -20.78
C ASP A 111 17.38 8.72 -20.48
N ALA A 112 18.41 7.90 -20.68
CA ALA A 112 18.32 6.45 -20.52
C ALA A 112 18.31 6.02 -19.04
N ASP A 113 18.84 6.84 -18.13
CA ASP A 113 18.84 6.57 -16.69
C ASP A 113 17.58 7.14 -16.03
N ALA A 114 16.93 8.12 -16.67
CA ALA A 114 15.70 8.73 -16.18
C ALA A 114 14.60 8.82 -17.25
N PRO A 115 14.02 7.68 -17.69
CA PRO A 115 12.92 7.69 -18.66
C PRO A 115 11.78 8.60 -18.21
N ALA A 116 11.41 9.58 -19.02
CA ALA A 116 10.42 10.58 -18.64
C ALA A 116 9.04 10.23 -19.20
N LEU A 117 8.01 10.16 -18.35
CA LEU A 117 6.63 9.93 -18.78
C LEU A 117 6.17 11.11 -19.65
N VAL A 118 5.82 10.84 -20.91
CA VAL A 118 5.38 11.85 -21.87
C VAL A 118 3.90 11.75 -22.23
N SER A 119 3.29 10.57 -22.03
CA SER A 119 1.86 10.35 -22.21
C SER A 119 1.38 9.21 -21.32
N ASP A 120 0.15 9.33 -20.84
CA ASP A 120 -0.57 8.27 -20.13
C ASP A 120 -2.07 8.42 -20.40
N GLN A 121 -2.66 7.42 -21.05
CA GLN A 121 -4.03 7.46 -21.56
C GLN A 121 -4.77 6.16 -21.27
N ASP A 122 -6.08 6.29 -21.05
CA ASP A 122 -6.97 5.14 -20.87
C ASP A 122 -7.17 4.41 -22.21
N ALA A 123 -7.30 3.08 -22.14
CA ALA A 123 -7.67 2.28 -23.28
C ALA A 123 -9.15 2.48 -23.65
N PRO A 124 -9.54 2.36 -24.93
CA PRO A 124 -10.94 2.31 -25.32
C PRO A 124 -11.68 1.16 -24.61
N ALA A 125 -12.67 1.50 -23.78
CA ALA A 125 -13.47 0.56 -22.99
C ALA A 125 -14.97 0.66 -23.37
N PRO A 126 -15.41 0.12 -24.52
CA PRO A 126 -16.79 0.27 -25.01
C PRO A 126 -17.85 -0.31 -24.06
N TYR A 127 -17.48 -1.26 -23.20
CA TYR A 127 -18.35 -1.86 -22.19
C TYR A 127 -18.15 -1.30 -20.78
N GLY A 128 -17.32 -0.25 -20.64
CA GLY A 128 -17.05 0.43 -19.36
C GLY A 128 -15.94 -0.21 -18.52
N PHE A 129 -15.35 -1.30 -18.99
CA PHE A 129 -14.20 -1.98 -18.37
C PHE A 129 -13.19 -2.38 -19.46
N SER A 130 -11.92 -2.51 -19.07
CA SER A 130 -10.81 -2.87 -19.94
C SER A 130 -9.68 -3.46 -19.10
N THR A 131 -9.12 -4.58 -19.57
CA THR A 131 -8.03 -5.28 -18.89
C THR A 131 -6.90 -5.58 -19.87
N LEU A 132 -6.02 -4.61 -20.05
CA LEU A 132 -4.80 -4.78 -20.83
C LEU A 132 -3.78 -5.68 -20.11
N THR A 133 -3.43 -6.78 -20.75
CA THR A 133 -2.64 -7.88 -20.17
C THR A 133 -1.26 -8.03 -20.80
N ALA A 134 -1.09 -7.62 -22.06
CA ALA A 134 0.20 -7.64 -22.75
C ALA A 134 0.24 -6.64 -23.91
N ILE A 135 1.44 -6.40 -24.43
CA ILE A 135 1.72 -5.51 -25.57
C ILE A 135 2.86 -6.06 -26.41
N ALA A 136 2.70 -5.99 -27.74
CA ALA A 136 3.72 -6.34 -28.71
C ALA A 136 3.96 -5.15 -29.66
N ALA A 137 5.20 -5.02 -30.15
CA ALA A 137 5.55 -4.07 -31.19
C ALA A 137 5.95 -4.84 -32.46
N VAL A 138 5.28 -4.56 -33.57
CA VAL A 138 5.50 -5.23 -34.86
C VAL A 138 5.33 -4.22 -35.99
N ASP A 139 6.27 -4.20 -36.92
CA ASP A 139 6.29 -3.31 -38.10
C ASP A 139 5.99 -1.82 -37.80
N GLY A 140 6.51 -1.31 -36.68
CA GLY A 140 6.36 0.09 -36.28
C GLY A 140 4.97 0.45 -35.75
N ALA A 141 4.19 -0.52 -35.30
CA ALA A 141 2.91 -0.35 -34.63
C ALA A 141 2.87 -1.16 -33.33
N LEU A 142 1.90 -0.83 -32.47
CA LEU A 142 1.62 -1.57 -31.24
C LEU A 142 0.39 -2.46 -31.43
N VAL A 143 0.45 -3.68 -30.90
CA VAL A 143 -0.71 -4.57 -30.74
C VAL A 143 -0.86 -4.85 -29.24
N LEU A 144 -1.99 -4.44 -28.67
CA LEU A 144 -2.27 -4.57 -27.24
C LEU A 144 -3.37 -5.61 -27.01
N PHE A 145 -3.22 -6.43 -25.97
CA PHE A 145 -4.11 -7.52 -25.63
C PHE A 145 -5.04 -7.11 -24.49
N ASP A 146 -6.31 -6.82 -24.80
CA ASP A 146 -7.36 -6.59 -23.81
C ASP A 146 -8.18 -7.88 -23.63
N SER A 147 -8.15 -8.48 -22.44
CA SER A 147 -8.90 -9.72 -22.18
C SER A 147 -10.41 -9.55 -22.22
N ASP A 148 -10.89 -8.31 -22.10
CA ASP A 148 -12.31 -7.97 -22.08
C ASP A 148 -12.81 -7.46 -23.45
N ASN A 149 -11.98 -6.72 -24.16
CA ASN A 149 -12.37 -6.02 -25.40
C ASN A 149 -11.68 -6.50 -26.68
N GLY A 150 -10.75 -7.46 -26.57
CA GLY A 150 -10.00 -7.99 -27.70
C GLY A 150 -8.72 -7.20 -28.03
N LEU A 151 -8.25 -7.30 -29.26
CA LEU A 151 -7.00 -6.66 -29.67
C LEU A 151 -7.22 -5.17 -29.96
N LEU A 152 -6.29 -4.34 -29.47
CA LEU A 152 -6.20 -2.94 -29.83
C LEU A 152 -4.99 -2.70 -30.71
N HIS A 153 -5.15 -1.84 -31.71
CA HIS A 153 -4.06 -1.31 -32.50
C HIS A 153 -3.63 0.04 -31.94
N GLY A 154 -2.33 0.22 -31.72
CA GLY A 154 -1.71 1.49 -31.34
C GLY A 154 -0.85 2.06 -32.46
N SER A 155 -1.32 3.15 -33.06
CA SER A 155 -0.62 3.85 -34.14
C SER A 155 0.53 4.72 -33.58
N LEU A 156 1.75 4.50 -34.09
CA LEU A 156 2.95 5.27 -33.73
C LEU A 156 3.25 6.43 -34.68
N GLN A 157 2.24 6.98 -35.37
CA GLN A 157 2.43 8.19 -36.19
C GLN A 157 2.91 9.40 -35.36
N VAL A 158 2.49 9.44 -34.08
CA VAL A 158 3.04 10.35 -33.07
C VAL A 158 3.59 9.46 -31.94
N PRO A 159 4.89 9.08 -31.97
CA PRO A 159 5.44 8.11 -31.03
C PRO A 159 5.29 8.49 -29.55
N SER A 160 5.30 9.78 -29.22
CA SER A 160 5.11 10.26 -27.85
C SER A 160 3.68 10.14 -27.34
N GLU A 161 2.70 9.96 -28.22
CA GLU A 161 1.27 9.87 -27.89
C GLU A 161 0.53 8.94 -28.88
N PRO A 162 0.72 7.61 -28.76
CA PRO A 162 0.13 6.65 -29.67
C PRO A 162 -1.38 6.74 -29.72
N GLN A 163 -1.99 6.54 -30.89
CA GLN A 163 -3.44 6.54 -31.01
C GLN A 163 -3.99 5.11 -30.91
N LEU A 164 -4.81 4.84 -29.90
CA LEU A 164 -5.42 3.54 -29.66
C LEU A 164 -6.77 3.39 -30.38
N SER A 165 -6.95 2.26 -31.06
CA SER A 165 -8.21 1.91 -31.72
C SER A 165 -8.51 0.43 -31.53
N ALA A 166 -9.76 0.11 -31.22
CA ALA A 166 -10.22 -1.28 -31.18
C ALA A 166 -10.24 -1.89 -32.58
N THR A 167 -9.72 -3.11 -32.72
CA THR A 167 -9.73 -3.85 -33.99
C THR A 167 -11.01 -4.65 -34.18
N GLY A 168 -11.73 -4.95 -33.09
CA GLY A 168 -12.87 -5.87 -33.07
C GLY A 168 -12.48 -7.35 -33.16
N ILE A 169 -11.18 -7.66 -33.11
CA ILE A 169 -10.64 -9.01 -33.18
C ILE A 169 -10.49 -9.54 -31.75
N PRO A 170 -11.03 -10.72 -31.42
CA PRO A 170 -10.85 -11.31 -30.09
C PRO A 170 -9.36 -11.48 -29.76
N ALA A 171 -8.99 -11.15 -28.53
CA ALA A 171 -7.65 -11.38 -28.01
C ALA A 171 -7.58 -12.80 -27.45
N PRO A 172 -6.61 -13.64 -27.86
CA PRO A 172 -6.30 -14.83 -27.10
C PRO A 172 -5.72 -14.42 -25.72
N PRO A 173 -5.78 -15.29 -24.71
CA PRO A 173 -5.10 -15.06 -23.43
C PRO A 173 -3.62 -14.70 -23.64
N ALA A 174 -3.17 -13.61 -23.02
CA ALA A 174 -1.79 -13.13 -23.16
C ALA A 174 -1.28 -12.49 -21.87
N GLY A 175 -0.51 -13.26 -21.09
CA GLY A 175 0.31 -12.72 -20.00
C GLY A 175 1.80 -12.61 -20.37
N ARG A 176 2.22 -13.30 -21.43
CA ARG A 176 3.55 -13.25 -22.04
C ARG A 176 3.37 -13.12 -23.55
N VAL A 177 4.16 -12.27 -24.18
CA VAL A 177 4.18 -12.13 -25.64
C VAL A 177 5.60 -12.03 -26.16
N ALA A 178 5.81 -12.55 -27.37
CA ALA A 178 7.06 -12.39 -28.12
C ALA A 178 6.75 -12.17 -29.59
N VAL A 179 7.64 -11.46 -30.29
CA VAL A 179 7.51 -11.19 -31.72
C VAL A 179 8.57 -11.96 -32.47
N ASP A 180 8.15 -12.72 -33.48
CA ASP A 180 8.98 -13.52 -34.37
C ASP A 180 8.64 -13.17 -35.83
N GLY A 181 9.41 -12.25 -36.41
CA GLY A 181 9.06 -11.63 -37.69
C GLY A 181 7.75 -10.84 -37.58
N HIS A 182 6.74 -11.23 -38.35
CA HIS A 182 5.39 -10.66 -38.31
C HIS A 182 4.44 -11.45 -37.40
N PHE A 183 4.87 -12.58 -36.82
CA PHE A 183 4.07 -13.33 -35.89
C PHE A 183 4.21 -12.78 -34.47
N ILE A 184 3.10 -12.62 -33.78
CA ILE A 184 3.06 -12.40 -32.34
C ILE A 184 2.69 -13.73 -31.69
N ARG A 185 3.57 -14.25 -30.83
CA ARG A 185 3.33 -15.44 -30.02
C ARG A 185 2.85 -15.00 -28.65
N SER A 186 1.77 -15.58 -28.14
CA SER A 186 1.28 -15.29 -26.80
C SER A 186 1.10 -16.55 -25.98
N PHE A 187 1.28 -16.42 -24.68
CA PHE A 187 0.86 -17.40 -23.69
C PHE A 187 0.09 -16.66 -22.60
N GLY A 188 -1.06 -17.18 -22.19
CA GLY A 188 -1.82 -16.59 -21.10
C GLY A 188 -2.81 -17.55 -20.48
N LYS A 189 -3.27 -17.18 -19.29
CA LYS A 189 -4.33 -17.89 -18.57
C LYS A 189 -5.62 -17.09 -18.70
N GLY A 190 -6.66 -17.72 -19.24
CA GLY A 190 -8.02 -17.21 -19.20
C GLY A 190 -8.80 -17.82 -18.03
N TRP A 191 -10.10 -17.56 -17.99
CA TRP A 191 -10.98 -18.08 -16.94
C TRP A 191 -11.11 -19.61 -16.93
N ILE A 192 -11.02 -20.26 -18.11
CA ILE A 192 -11.30 -21.70 -18.29
C ILE A 192 -10.03 -22.52 -18.62
N GLY A 193 -8.83 -21.92 -18.58
CA GLY A 193 -7.58 -22.64 -18.86
C GLY A 193 -6.45 -21.71 -19.34
N ALA A 194 -5.42 -22.30 -19.94
CA ALA A 194 -4.32 -21.57 -20.57
C ALA A 194 -4.25 -21.90 -22.06
N SER A 195 -3.67 -21.02 -22.85
CA SER A 195 -3.39 -21.30 -24.26
C SER A 195 -2.10 -20.65 -24.71
N LEU A 196 -1.47 -21.28 -25.71
CA LEU A 196 -0.48 -20.63 -26.57
C LEU A 196 -1.22 -20.22 -27.84
N ALA A 197 -0.97 -19.02 -28.33
CA ALA A 197 -1.53 -18.56 -29.59
C ALA A 197 -0.47 -17.91 -30.48
N THR A 198 -0.72 -17.98 -31.78
CA THR A 198 0.03 -17.28 -32.81
C THR A 198 -0.92 -16.32 -33.52
N LEU A 199 -0.56 -15.04 -33.54
CA LEU A 199 -1.24 -14.04 -34.34
C LEU A 199 -0.35 -13.68 -35.53
N ASP A 200 -0.90 -13.69 -36.74
CA ASP A 200 -0.27 -13.08 -37.89
C ASP A 200 -0.59 -11.59 -37.89
N ALA A 201 0.45 -10.78 -37.73
CA ALA A 201 0.40 -9.33 -37.72
C ALA A 201 1.12 -8.71 -38.92
N SER A 202 1.10 -9.38 -40.08
CA SER A 202 1.57 -8.82 -41.36
C SER A 202 0.88 -7.50 -41.73
N ASP A 203 -0.36 -7.31 -41.23
CA ASP A 203 -1.00 -6.00 -41.10
C ASP A 203 -1.31 -5.77 -39.61
N PRO A 204 -0.49 -4.96 -38.89
CA PRO A 204 -0.65 -4.79 -37.46
C PRO A 204 -1.92 -4.00 -37.08
N ALA A 205 -2.59 -3.33 -38.03
CA ALA A 205 -3.89 -2.71 -37.79
C ALA A 205 -5.03 -3.73 -37.79
N MET A 206 -4.82 -4.91 -38.38
CA MET A 206 -5.81 -5.98 -38.53
C MET A 206 -5.16 -7.38 -38.35
N PRO A 207 -4.54 -7.66 -37.19
CA PRO A 207 -3.93 -8.97 -36.93
C PRO A 207 -5.01 -10.05 -36.85
N TYR A 208 -4.68 -11.31 -37.15
CA TYR A 208 -5.62 -12.41 -36.95
C TYR A 208 -4.96 -13.59 -36.25
N VAL A 209 -5.74 -14.35 -35.49
CA VAL A 209 -5.27 -15.57 -34.82
C VAL A 209 -5.04 -16.64 -35.89
N ALA A 210 -3.77 -16.95 -36.16
CA ALA A 210 -3.34 -17.97 -37.10
C ALA A 210 -3.49 -19.38 -36.50
N ASP A 211 -3.18 -19.53 -35.22
CA ASP A 211 -3.39 -20.76 -34.46
C ASP A 211 -3.56 -20.47 -32.96
N GLU A 212 -4.32 -21.32 -32.27
CA GLU A 212 -4.46 -21.31 -30.81
C GLU A 212 -4.53 -22.74 -30.29
N MET A 213 -3.57 -23.08 -29.43
CA MET A 213 -3.46 -24.39 -28.82
C MET A 213 -3.76 -24.31 -27.32
N PRO A 214 -4.88 -24.88 -26.86
CA PRO A 214 -5.17 -25.01 -25.43
C PRO A 214 -4.11 -25.86 -24.74
N VAL A 215 -3.68 -25.43 -23.56
CA VAL A 215 -2.80 -26.18 -22.67
C VAL A 215 -3.36 -26.20 -21.26
N ASP A 216 -3.02 -27.23 -20.48
CA ASP A 216 -3.39 -27.27 -19.08
C ASP A 216 -2.54 -26.28 -18.27
N GLY A 217 -3.15 -25.20 -17.81
CA GLY A 217 -2.52 -24.12 -17.04
C GLY A 217 -2.02 -24.52 -15.64
N VAL A 218 -2.29 -25.76 -15.22
CA VAL A 218 -1.72 -26.42 -14.03
C VAL A 218 -0.46 -27.23 -14.38
N THR A 219 -0.29 -27.63 -15.65
CA THR A 219 0.95 -28.28 -16.11
C THR A 219 1.95 -27.29 -16.68
N VAL A 220 1.49 -26.24 -17.36
CA VAL A 220 2.30 -25.17 -17.95
C VAL A 220 1.89 -23.86 -17.29
N PHE A 221 2.76 -23.34 -16.42
CA PHE A 221 2.54 -22.08 -15.70
C PHE A 221 2.96 -20.86 -16.51
N SER A 222 4.04 -21.00 -17.28
CA SER A 222 4.63 -19.94 -18.10
C SER A 222 5.30 -20.55 -19.34
N THR A 223 5.60 -19.70 -20.32
CA THR A 223 6.30 -20.10 -21.54
C THR A 223 7.39 -19.08 -21.86
N HIS A 224 8.56 -19.56 -22.32
CA HIS A 224 9.59 -18.76 -22.94
C HIS A 224 9.61 -18.99 -24.45
N PHE A 225 9.43 -17.92 -25.21
CA PHE A 225 9.43 -17.95 -26.68
C PHE A 225 10.83 -17.66 -27.21
N ALA A 226 11.38 -18.58 -27.98
CA ALA A 226 12.68 -18.44 -28.64
C ALA A 226 12.66 -19.20 -29.96
N ALA A 227 12.13 -18.56 -31.00
CA ALA A 227 11.88 -19.18 -32.29
C ALA A 227 13.14 -19.91 -32.82
N PRO A 228 12.99 -21.14 -33.35
CA PRO A 228 11.74 -21.81 -33.71
C PRO A 228 11.03 -22.56 -32.56
N TRP A 229 11.47 -22.42 -31.31
CA TRP A 229 10.94 -23.18 -30.17
C TRP A 229 10.18 -22.31 -29.17
N ALA A 230 9.34 -22.95 -28.37
CA ALA A 230 8.87 -22.42 -27.11
C ALA A 230 8.99 -23.48 -26.02
N ILE A 231 9.38 -23.06 -24.82
CA ILE A 231 9.54 -23.93 -23.66
C ILE A 231 8.48 -23.57 -22.62
N GLY A 232 7.62 -24.53 -22.30
CA GLY A 232 6.66 -24.44 -21.20
C GLY A 232 7.29 -24.91 -19.89
N ALA A 233 7.24 -24.07 -18.86
CA ALA A 233 7.60 -24.42 -17.48
C ALA A 233 6.34 -24.52 -16.61
N GLY A 234 6.32 -25.48 -15.70
CA GLY A 234 5.23 -25.67 -14.75
C GLY A 234 5.42 -26.96 -13.97
N ALA A 235 4.31 -27.66 -13.66
CA ALA A 235 4.37 -29.03 -13.17
C ALA A 235 4.84 -30.04 -14.23
N ALA A 236 4.92 -29.62 -15.51
CA ALA A 236 5.55 -30.36 -16.58
C ALA A 236 6.50 -29.47 -17.38
N PHE A 237 7.55 -30.06 -17.94
CA PHE A 237 8.39 -29.44 -18.95
C PHE A 237 7.85 -29.77 -20.33
N THR A 238 7.54 -28.77 -21.15
CA THR A 238 6.90 -28.96 -22.46
C THR A 238 7.70 -28.25 -23.55
N VAL A 239 7.92 -28.92 -24.70
CA VAL A 239 8.58 -28.33 -25.87
C VAL A 239 7.57 -28.14 -26.98
N PHE A 240 7.50 -26.92 -27.51
CA PHE A 240 6.64 -26.53 -28.63
C PHE A 240 7.48 -26.10 -29.82
N ASP A 241 7.06 -26.51 -31.02
CA ASP A 241 7.61 -26.12 -32.31
C ASP A 241 6.76 -25.00 -32.92
N LEU A 242 7.41 -23.90 -33.29
CA LEU A 242 6.84 -22.69 -33.85
C LEU A 242 7.29 -22.46 -35.30
N SER A 243 8.02 -23.42 -35.89
CA SER A 243 8.68 -23.26 -37.21
C SER A 243 7.73 -23.31 -38.40
N ASP A 244 6.46 -23.71 -38.20
CA ASP A 244 5.51 -23.78 -39.30
C ASP A 244 5.27 -22.37 -39.87
N PRO A 245 5.50 -22.15 -41.18
CA PRO A 245 5.34 -20.84 -41.80
C PRO A 245 3.90 -20.34 -41.84
N SER A 246 2.90 -21.19 -41.56
CA SER A 246 1.51 -20.77 -41.37
C SER A 246 1.22 -20.24 -39.97
N GLY A 247 2.18 -20.35 -39.03
CA GLY A 247 2.01 -19.97 -37.63
C GLY A 247 1.48 -21.10 -36.74
N ALA A 248 1.26 -22.30 -37.28
CA ALA A 248 0.80 -23.45 -36.50
C ALA A 248 1.79 -23.83 -35.37
N ILE A 249 1.24 -24.21 -34.22
CA ILE A 249 1.97 -24.61 -33.03
C ILE A 249 1.89 -26.13 -32.90
N VAL A 250 3.03 -26.79 -32.74
CA VAL A 250 3.08 -28.25 -32.53
C VAL A 250 3.73 -28.57 -31.20
N GLN A 251 3.00 -29.20 -30.28
CA GLN A 251 3.61 -29.80 -29.09
C GLN A 251 4.43 -31.03 -29.47
N ARG A 252 5.74 -31.01 -29.19
CA ARG A 252 6.69 -32.08 -29.52
C ARG A 252 6.80 -33.09 -28.40
N SER A 253 6.90 -32.61 -27.16
CA SER A 253 7.07 -33.44 -25.97
C SER A 253 6.53 -32.76 -24.73
N GLN A 254 6.18 -33.57 -23.73
CA GLN A 254 5.80 -33.13 -22.39
C GLN A 254 6.33 -34.16 -21.37
N VAL A 255 7.11 -33.69 -20.41
CA VAL A 255 7.69 -34.49 -19.33
C VAL A 255 7.02 -34.10 -18.02
N THR A 256 6.20 -35.01 -17.47
CA THR A 256 5.37 -34.76 -16.27
C THR A 256 6.05 -35.11 -14.95
N ASP A 257 7.15 -35.87 -15.00
CA ASP A 257 7.89 -36.31 -13.81
C ASP A 257 9.17 -35.48 -13.60
N GLY A 258 9.18 -34.24 -14.13
CA GLY A 258 10.29 -33.30 -14.02
C GLY A 258 10.18 -32.36 -12.80
N PRO A 259 11.22 -31.59 -12.51
CA PRO A 259 11.18 -30.55 -11.49
C PRO A 259 10.09 -29.50 -11.74
N LEU A 260 9.49 -29.01 -10.66
CA LEU A 260 8.50 -27.93 -10.71
C LEU A 260 9.19 -26.61 -11.01
N ALA A 261 8.71 -25.88 -12.01
CA ALA A 261 9.29 -24.60 -12.40
C ALA A 261 8.22 -23.52 -12.60
N THR A 262 8.54 -22.27 -12.27
CA THR A 262 7.64 -21.13 -12.53
C THR A 262 8.01 -20.36 -13.78
N GLN A 263 9.22 -20.56 -14.30
CA GLN A 263 9.79 -19.86 -15.45
C GLN A 263 10.70 -20.81 -16.24
N ALA A 264 10.95 -20.49 -17.52
CA ALA A 264 12.01 -21.08 -18.33
C ALA A 264 12.79 -20.01 -19.09
N VAL A 265 14.02 -20.34 -19.49
CA VAL A 265 14.82 -19.60 -20.48
C VAL A 265 15.44 -20.62 -21.44
N LEU A 266 15.41 -20.37 -22.74
CA LEU A 266 16.05 -21.23 -23.75
C LEU A 266 17.30 -20.54 -24.29
N LEU A 267 18.47 -21.15 -24.12
CA LEU A 267 19.75 -20.71 -24.71
C LEU A 267 20.30 -21.84 -25.58
N GLY A 268 20.25 -21.66 -26.90
CA GLY A 268 20.67 -22.67 -27.87
C GLY A 268 19.92 -24.00 -27.69
N ALA A 269 20.64 -25.07 -27.37
CA ALA A 269 20.08 -26.41 -27.15
C ALA A 269 19.89 -26.76 -25.65
N ARG A 270 19.87 -25.74 -24.79
CA ARG A 270 19.60 -25.90 -23.35
C ARG A 270 18.44 -25.02 -22.92
N ALA A 271 17.51 -25.62 -22.20
CA ALA A 271 16.50 -24.88 -21.47
C ALA A 271 16.83 -24.88 -19.98
N TYR A 272 16.72 -23.74 -19.34
CA TYR A 272 16.96 -23.56 -17.92
C TYR A 272 15.62 -23.27 -17.29
N THR A 273 15.21 -24.06 -16.30
CA THR A 273 13.95 -23.88 -15.59
C THR A 273 14.21 -23.46 -14.17
N MET A 274 13.49 -22.45 -13.70
CA MET A 274 13.66 -21.86 -12.36
C MET A 274 12.50 -22.26 -11.49
N GLY A 275 12.81 -23.04 -10.46
CA GLY A 275 11.87 -23.58 -9.50
C GLY A 275 12.02 -22.95 -8.12
N PHE A 276 11.49 -23.66 -7.14
CA PHE A 276 11.65 -23.33 -5.73
C PHE A 276 12.96 -23.90 -5.15
N ASP A 277 13.48 -24.98 -5.73
CA ASP A 277 14.67 -25.70 -5.25
C ASP A 277 15.93 -25.38 -6.08
N GLY A 278 15.91 -24.31 -6.87
CA GLY A 278 17.04 -23.85 -7.68
C GLY A 278 16.79 -23.90 -9.19
N LEU A 279 17.86 -24.08 -9.95
CA LEU A 279 17.85 -24.02 -11.41
C LEU A 279 18.15 -25.39 -12.02
N ASP A 280 17.23 -25.91 -12.83
CA ASP A 280 17.43 -27.15 -13.57
C ASP A 280 17.79 -26.89 -15.02
N VAL A 281 18.75 -27.66 -15.52
CA VAL A 281 19.23 -27.58 -16.91
C VAL A 281 18.67 -28.77 -17.69
N TRP A 282 17.93 -28.47 -18.74
CA TRP A 282 17.37 -29.44 -19.68
C TRP A 282 18.15 -29.44 -20.98
N ASN A 283 18.50 -30.63 -21.45
CA ASN A 283 18.97 -30.83 -22.82
C ASN A 283 17.76 -30.99 -23.75
N VAL A 284 17.66 -30.10 -24.72
CA VAL A 284 16.58 -30.06 -25.73
C VAL A 284 17.13 -30.19 -27.15
N ALA A 285 18.34 -30.74 -27.32
CA ALA A 285 18.92 -30.99 -28.64
C ALA A 285 18.04 -31.96 -29.47
N ASP A 286 17.35 -32.89 -28.80
CA ASP A 286 16.23 -33.64 -29.37
C ASP A 286 14.93 -33.14 -28.73
N PRO A 287 14.10 -32.34 -29.45
CA PRO A 287 12.88 -31.77 -28.90
C PRO A 287 11.79 -32.81 -28.62
N ASP A 288 11.87 -34.02 -29.18
CA ASP A 288 10.92 -35.11 -28.93
C ASP A 288 11.30 -35.94 -27.68
N ALA A 289 12.53 -35.79 -27.18
CA ALA A 289 13.05 -36.53 -26.03
C ALA A 289 13.94 -35.66 -25.11
N PRO A 290 13.41 -34.55 -24.56
CA PRO A 290 14.16 -33.71 -23.63
C PRO A 290 14.43 -34.44 -22.31
N PHE A 291 15.53 -34.10 -21.65
CA PHE A 291 15.89 -34.66 -20.34
C PHE A 291 16.67 -33.67 -19.48
N VAL A 292 16.57 -33.82 -18.16
CA VAL A 292 17.36 -33.03 -17.19
C VAL A 292 18.83 -33.46 -17.26
N ALA A 293 19.71 -32.54 -17.63
CA ALA A 293 21.14 -32.74 -17.78
C ALA A 293 21.92 -32.38 -16.50
N ALA A 294 21.48 -31.36 -15.77
CA ALA A 294 22.12 -30.89 -14.55
C ALA A 294 21.14 -30.12 -13.65
N HIS A 295 21.57 -29.89 -12.41
CA HIS A 295 20.94 -29.02 -11.44
C HIS A 295 22.00 -28.08 -10.86
N ALA A 296 21.64 -26.82 -10.64
CA ALA A 296 22.48 -25.82 -10.00
C ALA A 296 21.75 -25.22 -8.80
N ASP A 297 22.44 -25.23 -7.65
CA ASP A 297 21.97 -24.66 -6.39
C ASP A 297 22.06 -23.12 -6.42
N ILE A 298 21.33 -22.49 -7.34
CA ILE A 298 21.18 -21.04 -7.46
C ILE A 298 19.81 -20.69 -6.90
N ASP A 299 19.75 -19.89 -5.84
CA ASP A 299 18.47 -19.51 -5.24
C ASP A 299 17.64 -18.67 -6.22
N THR A 300 16.59 -19.29 -6.74
CA THR A 300 15.64 -18.64 -7.63
C THR A 300 14.32 -18.33 -6.94
N LEU A 301 14.03 -18.98 -5.80
CA LEU A 301 12.74 -19.07 -5.07
C LEU A 301 11.49 -18.70 -5.91
N GLY A 302 11.35 -19.33 -7.07
CA GLY A 302 10.43 -18.89 -8.10
C GLY A 302 10.82 -17.54 -8.74
N THR A 303 10.74 -17.49 -10.06
CA THR A 303 11.11 -16.31 -10.85
C THR A 303 9.86 -15.65 -11.42
N ASP A 304 9.79 -14.31 -11.35
CA ASP A 304 8.70 -13.50 -11.91
C ASP A 304 9.00 -13.04 -13.34
N ALA A 305 10.25 -12.69 -13.62
CA ALA A 305 10.73 -12.32 -14.96
C ALA A 305 12.15 -12.81 -15.20
N ALA A 306 12.51 -13.02 -16.46
CA ALA A 306 13.86 -13.43 -16.85
C ALA A 306 14.19 -12.83 -18.22
N LEU A 307 15.46 -12.49 -18.40
CA LEU A 307 15.98 -11.97 -19.66
C LEU A 307 17.13 -12.87 -20.13
N ALA A 308 16.97 -13.43 -21.33
CA ALA A 308 17.97 -14.26 -21.97
C ALA A 308 19.07 -13.40 -22.62
N GLY A 309 20.34 -13.78 -22.44
CA GLY A 309 21.46 -13.33 -23.27
C GLY A 309 21.85 -14.41 -24.29
N ASP A 310 23.08 -14.31 -24.82
CA ASP A 310 23.63 -15.35 -25.72
C ASP A 310 24.10 -16.58 -24.94
N ASP A 311 24.83 -16.33 -23.84
CA ASP A 311 25.45 -17.32 -22.96
C ASP A 311 25.24 -17.01 -21.47
N ASP A 312 24.33 -16.10 -21.15
CA ASP A 312 23.95 -15.76 -19.78
C ASP A 312 22.45 -15.49 -19.67
N MET A 313 21.98 -15.26 -18.46
CA MET A 313 20.62 -14.80 -18.19
C MET A 313 20.58 -13.89 -16.98
N LEU A 314 19.58 -13.01 -16.94
CA LEU A 314 19.25 -12.20 -15.77
C LEU A 314 17.90 -12.64 -15.23
N LEU A 315 17.87 -13.01 -13.97
CA LEU A 315 16.69 -13.55 -13.29
C LEU A 315 16.16 -12.53 -12.29
N PHE A 316 14.84 -12.35 -12.24
CA PHE A 316 14.16 -11.50 -11.26
C PHE A 316 13.28 -12.39 -10.38
N THR A 317 13.74 -12.62 -9.16
CA THR A 317 13.16 -13.58 -8.22
C THR A 317 12.00 -12.97 -7.43
N ARG A 318 11.14 -13.83 -6.87
CA ARG A 318 10.10 -13.38 -5.93
C ARG A 318 10.64 -12.83 -4.62
N THR A 319 11.89 -13.15 -4.28
CA THR A 319 12.59 -12.68 -3.07
C THR A 319 13.36 -11.40 -3.28
N ASP A 320 12.87 -10.54 -4.18
CA ASP A 320 13.43 -9.23 -4.54
C ASP A 320 14.89 -9.21 -5.01
N ARG A 321 15.42 -10.34 -5.47
CA ARG A 321 16.76 -10.42 -6.08
C ARG A 321 16.70 -10.29 -7.59
N ALA A 322 17.62 -9.53 -8.16
CA ALA A 322 18.07 -9.69 -9.53
C ALA A 322 19.40 -10.48 -9.54
N VAL A 323 19.42 -11.62 -10.21
CA VAL A 323 20.56 -12.56 -10.22
C VAL A 323 21.04 -12.74 -11.65
N ARG A 324 22.31 -12.42 -11.91
CA ARG A 324 22.94 -12.72 -13.20
C ARG A 324 23.57 -14.11 -13.14
N VAL A 325 23.21 -14.96 -14.09
CA VAL A 325 23.70 -16.33 -14.19
C VAL A 325 24.48 -16.49 -15.49
N ASP A 326 25.75 -16.83 -15.38
CA ASP A 326 26.59 -17.24 -16.52
C ASP A 326 26.25 -18.68 -16.89
N ALA A 327 25.96 -18.91 -18.17
CA ALA A 327 25.59 -20.18 -18.76
C ALA A 327 26.50 -20.58 -19.94
N ALA A 328 27.70 -19.98 -20.05
CA ALA A 328 28.69 -20.32 -21.06
C ALA A 328 29.17 -21.78 -20.93
N ALA A 329 29.14 -22.33 -19.72
CA ALA A 329 29.20 -23.76 -19.45
C ALA A 329 27.77 -24.30 -19.28
N PRO A 330 27.13 -24.86 -20.32
CA PRO A 330 25.67 -24.98 -20.35
C PRO A 330 25.09 -25.95 -19.31
N ASP A 331 25.88 -26.97 -18.93
CA ASP A 331 25.49 -27.97 -17.92
C ASP A 331 26.03 -27.63 -16.52
N ALA A 332 26.62 -26.44 -16.33
CA ALA A 332 27.16 -25.95 -15.07
C ALA A 332 27.02 -24.42 -14.93
N PRO A 333 25.79 -23.87 -14.94
CA PRO A 333 25.56 -22.45 -14.80
C PRO A 333 25.96 -21.95 -13.41
N VAL A 334 26.41 -20.70 -13.32
CA VAL A 334 26.92 -20.10 -12.08
C VAL A 334 26.35 -18.69 -11.90
N ALA A 335 25.84 -18.38 -10.71
CA ALA A 335 25.49 -17.02 -10.33
C ALA A 335 26.77 -16.16 -10.24
N THR A 336 26.81 -15.05 -11.00
CA THR A 336 27.99 -14.18 -11.11
C THR A 336 27.82 -12.83 -10.44
N ALA A 337 26.58 -12.37 -10.30
CA ALA A 337 26.23 -11.15 -9.58
C ALA A 337 24.80 -11.26 -9.04
N GLU A 338 24.54 -10.55 -7.94
CA GLU A 338 23.23 -10.45 -7.32
C GLU A 338 23.05 -9.04 -6.76
N VAL A 339 21.85 -8.48 -6.93
CA VAL A 339 21.45 -7.21 -6.30
C VAL A 339 20.05 -7.33 -5.71
N VAL A 340 19.80 -6.58 -4.65
CA VAL A 340 18.46 -6.45 -4.04
C VAL A 340 17.71 -5.32 -4.73
N LEU A 341 16.45 -5.54 -5.06
CA LEU A 341 15.58 -4.57 -5.72
C LEU A 341 14.95 -3.64 -4.68
N ALA A 342 15.11 -2.33 -4.86
CA ALA A 342 14.57 -1.31 -3.96
C ALA A 342 13.05 -1.44 -3.77
N GLY A 343 12.60 -1.42 -2.51
CA GLY A 343 11.19 -1.58 -2.12
C GLY A 343 10.65 -3.02 -2.13
N GLY A 344 11.36 -3.96 -2.74
CA GLY A 344 10.94 -5.35 -2.88
C GLY A 344 9.78 -5.57 -3.86
N THR A 345 9.37 -6.83 -4.02
CA THR A 345 8.27 -7.22 -4.93
C THR A 345 6.91 -7.26 -4.23
N SER A 346 6.90 -7.40 -2.90
CA SER A 346 5.67 -7.56 -2.12
C SER A 346 5.88 -7.17 -0.65
N ALA A 347 6.10 -5.87 -0.42
CA ALA A 347 6.12 -5.31 0.93
C ALA A 347 4.70 -5.28 1.51
N TYR A 348 4.51 -5.85 2.71
CA TYR A 348 3.22 -5.98 3.40
C TYR A 348 3.10 -5.05 4.59
N ASP A 349 4.20 -4.80 5.30
CA ASP A 349 4.24 -3.91 6.46
C ASP A 349 5.53 -3.10 6.49
N VAL A 350 5.49 -1.95 7.15
CA VAL A 350 6.58 -0.98 7.20
C VAL A 350 6.73 -0.39 8.60
N ALA A 351 7.96 -0.24 9.08
CA ALA A 351 8.26 0.56 10.27
C ALA A 351 9.55 1.37 10.08
N LEU A 352 9.74 2.37 10.94
CA LEU A 352 10.98 3.13 11.02
C LEU A 352 11.77 2.67 12.26
N ALA A 353 13.02 2.28 12.07
CA ALA A 353 13.97 1.97 13.14
C ALA A 353 15.18 2.89 12.99
N GLY A 354 15.26 3.92 13.84
CA GLY A 354 16.25 4.99 13.66
C GLY A 354 16.01 5.77 12.36
N ASP A 355 16.99 5.76 11.46
CA ASP A 355 16.94 6.34 10.11
C ASP A 355 16.73 5.30 9.00
N ARG A 356 16.38 4.05 9.37
CA ARG A 356 16.13 2.95 8.44
C ARG A 356 14.66 2.58 8.37
N LEU A 357 14.22 2.22 7.17
CA LEU A 357 12.93 1.59 6.94
C LEU A 357 13.06 0.08 7.00
N LEU A 358 12.24 -0.54 7.83
CA LEU A 358 12.03 -1.96 7.89
C LEU A 358 10.84 -2.32 7.01
N LEU A 359 11.00 -3.29 6.12
CA LEU A 359 9.99 -3.72 5.14
C LEU A 359 9.74 -5.22 5.30
N VAL A 360 8.53 -5.60 5.71
CA VAL A 360 8.13 -7.01 5.74
C VAL A 360 7.86 -7.46 4.32
N GLN A 361 8.68 -8.36 3.80
CA GLN A 361 8.56 -8.95 2.48
C GLN A 361 7.90 -10.32 2.59
N ASN A 362 6.73 -10.47 1.97
CA ASN A 362 5.89 -11.66 2.13
C ASN A 362 6.62 -12.97 1.80
N ALA A 363 7.53 -12.94 0.82
CA ALA A 363 8.20 -14.12 0.33
C ALA A 363 9.37 -14.62 1.18
N TYR A 364 9.95 -13.82 2.10
CA TYR A 364 11.19 -14.24 2.77
C TYR A 364 11.45 -13.70 4.17
N GLY A 365 10.84 -12.59 4.59
CA GLY A 365 11.09 -12.02 5.91
C GLY A 365 11.18 -10.50 5.87
N LEU A 366 12.37 -9.96 6.12
CA LEU A 366 12.57 -8.53 6.34
C LEU A 366 13.66 -7.96 5.43
N SER A 367 13.38 -6.86 4.73
CA SER A 367 14.42 -5.98 4.18
C SER A 367 14.55 -4.70 4.98
N VAL A 368 15.75 -4.13 4.96
CA VAL A 368 16.08 -2.83 5.55
C VAL A 368 16.54 -1.93 4.42
N ALA A 369 16.02 -0.71 4.39
CA ALA A 369 16.36 0.28 3.40
C ALA A 369 16.63 1.65 4.02
N GLU A 370 17.37 2.49 3.31
CA GLU A 370 17.52 3.89 3.65
C GLU A 370 16.16 4.60 3.61
N ALA A 371 15.83 5.37 4.64
CA ALA A 371 14.47 5.89 4.77
C ALA A 371 14.08 6.93 3.70
N ASP A 372 15.06 7.60 3.10
CA ASP A 372 14.83 8.64 2.09
C ASP A 372 14.98 8.13 0.65
N THR A 373 16.01 7.32 0.39
CA THR A 373 16.33 6.85 -0.96
C THR A 373 15.68 5.51 -1.28
N LEU A 374 15.32 4.74 -0.24
CA LEU A 374 14.83 3.36 -0.34
C LEU A 374 15.88 2.40 -0.94
N ALA A 375 17.15 2.82 -0.91
CA ALA A 375 18.27 1.98 -1.26
C ALA A 375 18.35 0.81 -0.26
N PRO A 376 18.50 -0.44 -0.72
CA PRO A 376 18.66 -1.59 0.17
C PRO A 376 19.91 -1.46 1.05
N VAL A 377 19.79 -1.82 2.32
CA VAL A 377 20.88 -1.77 3.32
C VAL A 377 21.18 -3.16 3.84
N ALA A 378 20.16 -3.85 4.33
CA ALA A 378 20.28 -5.17 4.91
C ALA A 378 19.05 -6.03 4.62
N ARG A 379 19.16 -7.33 4.87
CA ARG A 379 18.04 -8.27 4.81
C ARG A 379 18.20 -9.33 5.86
N TRP A 380 17.07 -9.79 6.38
CA TRP A 380 16.96 -11.01 7.14
C TRP A 380 15.99 -11.95 6.41
N GLU A 381 16.48 -13.14 6.12
CA GLU A 381 15.69 -14.22 5.54
C GLU A 381 15.50 -15.31 6.57
N ALA A 382 14.25 -15.74 6.75
CA ALA A 382 13.97 -16.88 7.60
C ALA A 382 14.48 -18.18 6.95
N ASP A 383 15.07 -19.05 7.77
CA ASP A 383 15.44 -20.41 7.38
C ASP A 383 14.19 -21.29 7.29
N LEU A 384 13.49 -21.16 6.17
CA LEU A 384 12.23 -21.85 5.89
C LEU A 384 12.31 -22.66 4.59
N PRO A 385 11.50 -23.74 4.47
CA PRO A 385 11.36 -24.44 3.21
C PRO A 385 11.01 -23.48 2.06
N PRO A 386 11.42 -23.77 0.81
CA PRO A 386 11.23 -22.86 -0.31
C PRO A 386 9.78 -22.79 -0.83
N SER A 387 8.79 -23.19 -0.03
CA SER A 387 7.39 -23.06 -0.39
C SER A 387 6.84 -21.69 0.03
N LEU A 388 6.14 -21.01 -0.88
CA LEU A 388 5.54 -19.71 -0.60
C LEU A 388 4.54 -19.77 0.57
N GLN A 389 3.84 -20.90 0.71
CA GLN A 389 2.89 -21.12 1.80
C GLN A 389 3.57 -21.14 3.17
N ALA A 390 4.78 -21.71 3.29
CA ALA A 390 5.51 -21.73 4.56
C ALA A 390 6.07 -20.34 4.93
N ARG A 391 6.33 -19.50 3.92
CA ARG A 391 7.04 -18.23 4.08
C ARG A 391 6.11 -17.04 4.36
N ALA A 392 4.97 -16.92 3.68
CA ALA A 392 3.96 -15.85 3.77
C ALA A 392 4.03 -14.93 5.01
N PHE A 393 4.93 -13.93 4.99
CA PHE A 393 5.07 -12.92 6.05
C PHE A 393 4.05 -11.80 5.86
N GLU A 394 3.34 -11.43 6.92
CA GLU A 394 2.12 -10.61 6.82
C GLU A 394 2.21 -9.29 7.58
N ALA A 395 2.93 -9.26 8.71
CA ALA A 395 2.87 -8.18 9.69
C ALA A 395 4.16 -8.00 10.46
N MET A 396 4.33 -6.81 11.04
CA MET A 396 5.30 -6.59 12.10
C MET A 396 4.75 -5.68 13.20
N THR A 397 5.10 -5.99 14.44
CA THR A 397 4.97 -5.09 15.59
C THR A 397 6.36 -4.78 16.12
N VAL A 398 6.67 -3.50 16.35
CA VAL A 398 7.96 -3.09 16.93
C VAL A 398 7.74 -2.67 18.38
N VAL A 399 8.48 -3.27 19.30
CA VAL A 399 8.49 -2.90 20.74
C VAL A 399 9.94 -2.66 21.16
N GLY A 400 10.28 -1.39 21.40
CA GLY A 400 11.67 -1.01 21.66
C GLY A 400 12.57 -1.41 20.48
N ASP A 401 13.61 -2.18 20.78
CA ASP A 401 14.59 -2.65 19.81
C ASP A 401 14.27 -4.05 19.25
N ILE A 402 13.04 -4.56 19.43
CA ILE A 402 12.60 -5.87 18.91
C ILE A 402 11.47 -5.69 17.89
N ALA A 403 11.62 -6.31 16.73
CA ALA A 403 10.58 -6.47 15.73
C ALA A 403 10.00 -7.89 15.79
N TYR A 404 8.70 -8.02 16.06
CA TYR A 404 7.97 -9.28 15.99
C TYR A 404 7.31 -9.42 14.62
N VAL A 405 7.81 -10.33 13.78
CA VAL A 405 7.36 -10.52 12.41
C VAL A 405 6.49 -11.78 12.33
N SER A 406 5.24 -11.62 11.87
CA SER A 406 4.27 -12.71 11.75
C SER A 406 4.34 -13.35 10.36
N SER A 407 4.40 -14.69 10.32
CA SER A 407 4.33 -15.51 9.13
C SER A 407 3.14 -16.46 9.20
N TRP A 408 2.23 -16.37 8.23
CA TRP A 408 1.05 -17.21 8.13
C TRP A 408 1.40 -18.69 8.00
N GLY A 409 2.54 -19.01 7.38
CA GLY A 409 2.97 -20.39 7.17
C GLY A 409 3.70 -21.05 8.31
N SER A 410 4.16 -20.28 9.31
CA SER A 410 5.12 -20.79 10.31
C SER A 410 4.97 -20.24 11.73
N GLY A 411 4.65 -18.97 11.93
CA GLY A 411 4.54 -18.38 13.28
C GLY A 411 5.20 -17.03 13.44
N LEU A 412 5.70 -16.79 14.65
CA LEU A 412 6.18 -15.48 15.09
C LEU A 412 7.70 -15.49 15.27
N TYR A 413 8.38 -14.55 14.62
CA TYR A 413 9.82 -14.35 14.74
C TYR A 413 10.11 -13.09 15.53
N ALA A 414 11.01 -13.15 16.49
CA ALA A 414 11.51 -11.96 17.20
C ALA A 414 12.90 -11.60 16.64
N LEU A 415 13.03 -10.39 16.12
CA LEU A 415 14.26 -9.86 15.54
C LEU A 415 14.78 -8.70 16.40
N ASP A 416 16.03 -8.79 16.85
CA ASP A 416 16.76 -7.66 17.41
C ASP A 416 17.13 -6.70 16.27
N ILE A 417 16.63 -5.48 16.39
CA ILE A 417 16.82 -4.36 15.46
C ILE A 417 17.52 -3.17 16.15
N GLY A 418 18.18 -3.39 17.29
CA GLY A 418 18.99 -2.37 17.96
C GLY A 418 20.14 -1.84 17.10
N ASP A 419 20.62 -2.67 16.17
CA ASP A 419 21.37 -2.25 14.98
C ASP A 419 20.54 -2.58 13.73
N PRO A 420 19.79 -1.63 13.15
CA PRO A 420 18.92 -1.91 12.02
C PRO A 420 19.69 -2.28 10.74
N ASP A 421 21.00 -1.98 10.65
CA ASP A 421 21.82 -2.39 9.51
C ASP A 421 22.23 -3.87 9.59
N ALA A 422 21.94 -4.55 10.70
CA ALA A 422 22.24 -5.95 10.93
C ALA A 422 21.15 -6.62 11.81
N PRO A 423 19.90 -6.75 11.32
CA PRO A 423 18.83 -7.39 12.09
C PRO A 423 19.16 -8.86 12.36
N VAL A 424 18.92 -9.33 13.60
CA VAL A 424 19.23 -10.70 14.02
C VAL A 424 18.00 -11.35 14.64
N GLN A 425 17.64 -12.55 14.16
CA GLN A 425 16.63 -13.36 14.84
C GLN A 425 17.15 -13.82 16.21
N VAL A 426 16.45 -13.41 17.26
CA VAL A 426 16.75 -13.80 18.65
C VAL A 426 15.80 -14.86 19.18
N ASP A 427 14.61 -15.00 18.58
CA ASP A 427 13.65 -16.03 18.97
C ASP A 427 12.70 -16.43 17.82
N TYR A 428 12.05 -17.57 17.99
CA TYR A 428 10.94 -18.02 17.14
C TYR A 428 9.95 -18.85 17.95
N GLU A 429 8.68 -18.47 17.84
CA GLU A 429 7.57 -19.16 18.47
C GLU A 429 6.63 -19.75 17.39
N PRO A 430 6.49 -21.09 17.32
CA PRO A 430 5.57 -21.73 16.39
C PRO A 430 4.12 -21.31 16.66
N PHE A 431 3.52 -20.67 15.67
CA PHE A 431 2.14 -20.21 15.76
C PHE A 431 1.55 -20.05 14.36
N ASP A 432 1.35 -21.18 13.68
CA ASP A 432 0.85 -21.19 12.29
C ASP A 432 -0.37 -20.27 12.11
N PHE A 433 -0.50 -19.72 10.91
CA PHE A 433 -1.56 -18.81 10.50
C PHE A 433 -1.55 -17.45 11.22
N ALA A 434 -0.41 -17.06 11.80
CA ALA A 434 -0.17 -15.72 12.34
C ALA A 434 -0.32 -14.67 11.23
N ALA A 435 -1.24 -13.72 11.40
CA ALA A 435 -1.56 -12.71 10.38
C ALA A 435 -1.25 -11.27 10.83
N GLU A 436 -1.39 -10.97 12.12
CA GLU A 436 -1.16 -9.64 12.69
C GLU A 436 -0.78 -9.75 14.16
N SER A 437 -0.16 -8.71 14.71
CA SER A 437 0.08 -8.61 16.14
C SER A 437 -0.07 -7.18 16.65
N VAL A 438 -0.29 -7.04 17.95
CA VAL A 438 -0.22 -5.78 18.70
C VAL A 438 0.30 -6.05 20.10
N ALA A 439 1.10 -5.14 20.65
CA ALA A 439 1.61 -5.24 22.02
C ALA A 439 0.93 -4.23 22.95
N ASP A 440 0.80 -4.58 24.23
CA ASP A 440 0.35 -3.67 25.29
C ASP A 440 1.50 -3.22 26.20
N ASP A 441 1.23 -2.20 27.04
CA ASP A 441 2.19 -1.70 28.02
C ASP A 441 2.41 -2.64 29.21
N ALA A 442 1.62 -3.71 29.34
CA ALA A 442 1.73 -4.70 30.40
C ALA A 442 2.70 -5.84 30.04
N GLY A 443 3.27 -5.82 28.83
CA GLY A 443 4.21 -6.83 28.36
C GLY A 443 3.52 -8.04 27.75
N HIS A 444 2.34 -7.87 27.15
CA HIS A 444 1.70 -8.91 26.35
C HIS A 444 1.80 -8.56 24.86
N LEU A 445 1.94 -9.59 24.04
CA LEU A 445 1.77 -9.53 22.60
C LEU A 445 0.56 -10.38 22.20
N PHE A 446 -0.42 -9.74 21.56
CA PHE A 446 -1.60 -10.39 21.01
C PHE A 446 -1.36 -10.67 19.53
N VAL A 447 -1.59 -11.90 19.08
CA VAL A 447 -1.33 -12.33 17.70
C VAL A 447 -2.59 -12.89 17.08
N VAL A 448 -3.02 -12.33 15.96
CA VAL A 448 -4.19 -12.77 15.20
C VAL A 448 -3.89 -14.06 14.45
N ARG A 449 -4.81 -15.02 14.58
CA ARG A 449 -4.98 -16.12 13.64
C ARG A 449 -6.30 -15.90 12.89
N ALA A 450 -6.22 -15.52 11.62
CA ALA A 450 -7.41 -15.16 10.84
C ALA A 450 -8.10 -16.35 10.15
N THR A 451 -7.37 -17.44 9.90
CA THR A 451 -7.89 -18.63 9.20
C THR A 451 -7.42 -19.91 9.89
N ASN A 452 -8.07 -21.04 9.59
CA ASN A 452 -7.73 -22.37 10.12
C ASN A 452 -7.65 -22.40 11.67
N GLU A 453 -8.82 -22.32 12.31
CA GLU A 453 -9.01 -22.06 13.75
C GLU A 453 -8.84 -20.58 14.12
N PRO A 454 -9.77 -19.70 13.69
CA PRO A 454 -9.68 -18.28 13.98
C PRO A 454 -9.61 -17.97 15.48
N GLY A 455 -8.84 -16.95 15.86
CA GLY A 455 -8.72 -16.51 17.26
C GLY A 455 -7.51 -15.64 17.52
N ILE A 456 -7.22 -15.44 18.80
CA ILE A 456 -6.15 -14.56 19.27
C ILE A 456 -5.19 -15.36 20.16
N GLY A 457 -3.94 -15.47 19.74
CA GLY A 457 -2.84 -15.95 20.57
C GLY A 457 -2.37 -14.85 21.52
N VAL A 458 -2.01 -15.23 22.74
CA VAL A 458 -1.44 -14.34 23.75
C VAL A 458 -0.05 -14.83 24.09
N PHE A 459 0.93 -13.92 24.05
CA PHE A 459 2.31 -14.17 24.40
C PHE A 459 2.72 -13.20 25.51
N ASP A 460 3.40 -13.72 26.54
CA ASP A 460 4.04 -12.90 27.55
C ASP A 460 5.42 -12.47 27.03
N LEU A 461 5.75 -11.19 27.11
CA LEU A 461 7.07 -10.66 26.78
C LEU A 461 7.91 -10.60 28.06
N ASP A 462 9.09 -11.20 28.04
CA ASP A 462 10.03 -11.08 29.14
C ASP A 462 10.74 -9.71 29.18
N ALA A 463 11.62 -9.50 30.14
CA ALA A 463 12.35 -8.23 30.28
C ALA A 463 13.31 -7.93 29.11
N ALA A 464 13.64 -8.93 28.28
CA ALA A 464 14.42 -8.79 27.06
C ALA A 464 13.52 -8.67 25.81
N GLY A 465 12.19 -8.71 25.96
CA GLY A 465 11.25 -8.70 24.84
C GLY A 465 11.16 -10.05 24.12
N LEU A 466 11.52 -11.16 24.76
CA LEU A 466 11.33 -12.48 24.15
C LEU A 466 9.90 -12.96 24.38
N PRO A 467 9.18 -13.40 23.32
CA PRO A 467 7.79 -13.82 23.44
C PRO A 467 7.70 -15.26 23.94
N ALA A 468 6.83 -15.51 24.91
CA ALA A 468 6.51 -16.86 25.37
C ALA A 468 5.01 -17.12 25.21
N PHE A 469 4.63 -18.16 24.47
CA PHE A 469 3.22 -18.49 24.26
C PHE A 469 2.52 -18.79 25.60
N ARG A 470 1.49 -17.98 25.91
CA ARG A 470 0.69 -18.10 27.13
C ARG A 470 -0.58 -18.89 26.89
N GLY A 471 -1.30 -18.58 25.82
CA GLY A 471 -2.59 -19.19 25.55
C GLY A 471 -3.18 -18.77 24.21
N PHE A 472 -4.20 -19.51 23.78
CA PHE A 472 -4.95 -19.22 22.57
C PHE A 472 -6.42 -19.07 22.92
N TRP A 473 -7.02 -17.98 22.45
CA TRP A 473 -8.41 -17.67 22.65
C TRP A 473 -9.18 -17.82 21.31
N PRO A 474 -9.93 -18.93 21.13
CA PRO A 474 -10.61 -19.20 19.87
C PRO A 474 -11.81 -18.26 19.67
N MET A 475 -12.03 -17.87 18.42
CA MET A 475 -13.17 -17.09 17.97
C MET A 475 -13.97 -17.87 16.92
N SER A 476 -15.25 -17.56 16.77
CA SER A 476 -16.13 -18.21 15.79
C SER A 476 -15.85 -17.75 14.35
N ASP A 477 -15.39 -16.52 14.21
CA ASP A 477 -15.14 -15.83 12.95
C ASP A 477 -13.77 -15.16 12.97
N ASN A 478 -13.38 -14.52 11.86
CA ASN A 478 -11.98 -14.18 11.57
C ASN A 478 -11.61 -12.81 12.15
N PRO A 479 -10.84 -12.71 13.25
CA PRO A 479 -10.21 -11.45 13.60
C PRO A 479 -9.23 -11.05 12.50
N LEU A 480 -9.26 -9.78 12.09
CA LEU A 480 -8.44 -9.28 10.98
C LEU A 480 -7.35 -8.30 11.42
N ALA A 481 -7.66 -7.45 12.38
CA ALA A 481 -6.75 -6.45 12.93
C ALA A 481 -6.95 -6.33 14.45
N LEU A 482 -6.01 -5.69 15.14
CA LEU A 482 -6.11 -5.45 16.59
C LEU A 482 -5.63 -4.05 16.97
N ALA A 483 -6.29 -3.46 17.96
CA ALA A 483 -5.77 -2.32 18.70
C ALA A 483 -6.02 -2.51 20.20
N VAL A 484 -5.10 -2.05 21.04
CA VAL A 484 -5.20 -2.21 22.50
C VAL A 484 -4.96 -0.88 23.19
N ASP A 485 -5.77 -0.58 24.21
CA ASP A 485 -5.61 0.59 25.09
C ASP A 485 -6.11 0.26 26.50
N ASP A 486 -5.34 0.62 27.53
CA ASP A 486 -5.61 0.36 28.96
C ASP A 486 -6.10 -1.08 29.28
N GLY A 487 -5.52 -2.08 28.61
CA GLY A 487 -5.88 -3.50 28.77
C GLY A 487 -7.23 -3.88 28.15
N ILE A 488 -7.82 -3.01 27.33
CA ILE A 488 -8.97 -3.32 26.47
C ILE A 488 -8.47 -3.57 25.05
N LEU A 489 -8.80 -4.74 24.50
CA LEU A 489 -8.46 -5.13 23.14
C LEU A 489 -9.68 -4.95 22.23
N TYR A 490 -9.50 -4.21 21.16
CA TYR A 490 -10.50 -3.94 20.14
C TYR A 490 -10.17 -4.74 18.87
N ALA A 491 -11.16 -5.44 18.33
CA ALA A 491 -10.95 -6.37 17.23
C ALA A 491 -12.07 -6.26 16.18
N PRO A 492 -11.72 -5.83 14.94
CA PRO A 492 -12.46 -6.12 13.73
C PRO A 492 -12.53 -7.62 13.47
N VAL A 493 -13.75 -8.17 13.41
CA VAL A 493 -13.99 -9.58 13.11
C VAL A 493 -14.87 -9.69 11.86
N SER A 494 -14.45 -10.50 10.89
CA SER A 494 -15.19 -10.74 9.65
C SER A 494 -15.69 -12.18 9.58
N GLY A 495 -16.96 -12.35 9.21
CA GLY A 495 -17.60 -13.65 9.08
C GLY A 495 -19.10 -13.61 9.35
N THR A 496 -19.65 -14.73 9.82
CA THR A 496 -21.10 -14.87 10.02
C THR A 496 -21.61 -14.02 11.18
N ASP A 497 -20.84 -13.97 12.27
CA ASP A 497 -21.08 -13.15 13.45
C ASP A 497 -20.06 -11.99 13.51
N GLY A 498 -19.71 -11.43 12.34
CA GLY A 498 -18.75 -10.33 12.22
C GLY A 498 -19.18 -9.06 12.96
N GLY A 499 -18.25 -8.13 13.12
CA GLY A 499 -18.47 -6.86 13.78
C GLY A 499 -17.23 -6.34 14.52
N PHE A 500 -17.40 -5.21 15.19
CA PHE A 500 -16.38 -4.60 16.03
C PHE A 500 -16.54 -5.07 17.48
N TYR A 501 -15.54 -5.75 18.01
CA TYR A 501 -15.56 -6.27 19.37
C TYR A 501 -14.64 -5.47 20.29
N ALA A 502 -14.99 -5.42 21.57
CA ALA A 502 -14.11 -4.97 22.65
C ALA A 502 -14.03 -6.05 23.73
N PHE A 503 -12.81 -6.34 24.19
CA PHE A 503 -12.51 -7.34 25.21
C PHE A 503 -11.69 -6.73 26.34
N ASP A 504 -12.06 -7.02 27.58
CA ASP A 504 -11.20 -6.77 28.73
C ASP A 504 -10.13 -7.88 28.79
N MET A 505 -8.89 -7.48 28.56
CA MET A 505 -7.70 -8.34 28.53
C MET A 505 -6.80 -8.13 29.74
N ARG A 506 -7.23 -7.39 30.78
CA ARG A 506 -6.45 -7.20 32.01
C ARG A 506 -6.14 -8.51 32.74
N ASN A 507 -6.94 -9.55 32.49
CA ASN A 507 -6.59 -10.92 32.80
C ASN A 507 -6.60 -11.78 31.52
N PRO A 508 -5.44 -12.00 30.88
CA PRO A 508 -5.37 -12.72 29.60
C PRO A 508 -5.77 -14.20 29.70
N ASP A 509 -5.77 -14.79 30.91
CA ASP A 509 -6.22 -16.17 31.12
C ASP A 509 -7.76 -16.28 31.15
N ALA A 510 -8.47 -15.17 31.27
CA ALA A 510 -9.93 -15.11 31.24
C ALA A 510 -10.43 -13.81 30.59
N PRO A 511 -10.27 -13.66 29.26
CA PRO A 511 -10.81 -12.53 28.50
C PRO A 511 -12.31 -12.37 28.73
N VAL A 512 -12.78 -11.12 28.84
CA VAL A 512 -14.21 -10.82 28.96
C VAL A 512 -14.64 -9.97 27.78
N GLN A 513 -15.56 -10.48 26.97
CA GLN A 513 -16.22 -9.68 25.94
C GLN A 513 -17.07 -8.59 26.59
N LEU A 514 -16.72 -7.33 26.31
CA LEU A 514 -17.42 -6.15 26.77
C LEU A 514 -18.50 -5.71 25.76
N ALA A 515 -18.17 -5.72 24.47
CA ALA A 515 -19.05 -5.25 23.41
C ALA A 515 -18.92 -6.06 22.11
N HIS A 516 -19.98 -6.02 21.32
CA HIS A 516 -20.07 -6.45 19.91
C HIS A 516 -20.95 -5.45 19.18
N TYR A 517 -20.34 -4.62 18.36
CA TYR A 517 -20.97 -3.55 17.60
C TYR A 517 -21.07 -3.95 16.13
N THR A 518 -22.29 -3.96 15.59
CA THR A 518 -22.57 -4.40 14.20
C THR A 518 -23.24 -3.33 13.35
N ASP A 519 -23.72 -2.25 13.96
CA ASP A 519 -24.54 -1.24 13.27
C ASP A 519 -23.74 -0.55 12.15
N ASP A 520 -24.19 -0.72 10.91
CA ASP A 520 -23.50 -0.25 9.69
C ASP A 520 -22.01 -0.66 9.60
N CYS A 521 -21.64 -1.77 10.26
CA CYS A 521 -20.26 -2.26 10.34
C CYS A 521 -20.20 -3.77 10.61
N ALA A 522 -20.85 -4.57 9.75
CA ALA A 522 -20.90 -6.03 9.92
C ALA A 522 -19.62 -6.77 9.46
N ALA A 523 -18.85 -6.17 8.54
CA ALA A 523 -17.59 -6.72 8.07
C ALA A 523 -16.46 -5.68 8.19
N PRO A 524 -16.04 -5.33 9.42
CA PRO A 524 -14.91 -4.45 9.60
C PRO A 524 -13.60 -5.14 9.21
N SER A 525 -12.63 -4.32 8.79
CA SER A 525 -11.34 -4.79 8.27
C SER A 525 -10.14 -4.23 9.03
N ASP A 526 -10.29 -3.09 9.70
CA ASP A 526 -9.19 -2.43 10.41
C ASP A 526 -9.72 -1.53 11.55
N VAL A 527 -8.86 -1.24 12.53
CA VAL A 527 -9.14 -0.35 13.66
C VAL A 527 -7.92 0.47 14.05
N VAL A 528 -8.12 1.76 14.33
CA VAL A 528 -7.13 2.60 15.05
C VAL A 528 -7.81 3.37 16.19
N LEU A 529 -7.05 3.66 17.25
CA LEU A 529 -7.55 4.31 18.46
C LEU A 529 -7.02 5.74 18.60
N GLU A 530 -7.81 6.62 19.19
CA GLU A 530 -7.38 7.91 19.74
C GLU A 530 -7.75 7.96 21.24
N PRO A 531 -6.91 7.37 22.12
CA PRO A 531 -7.21 7.29 23.56
C PRO A 531 -7.46 8.66 24.20
N ALA A 532 -6.77 9.71 23.73
CA ALA A 532 -6.92 11.06 24.24
C ALA A 532 -8.34 11.65 24.08
N ARG A 533 -9.17 11.08 23.19
CA ARG A 533 -10.57 11.47 22.96
C ARG A 533 -11.57 10.34 23.16
N ASP A 534 -11.13 9.22 23.72
CA ASP A 534 -11.95 8.01 23.85
C ASP A 534 -12.62 7.63 22.50
N ARG A 535 -11.83 7.59 21.41
CA ARG A 535 -12.34 7.25 20.06
C ARG A 535 -11.71 5.98 19.50
N ALA A 536 -12.54 5.19 18.82
CA ALA A 536 -12.11 4.14 17.91
C ALA A 536 -12.59 4.48 16.49
N TYR A 537 -11.69 4.36 15.52
CA TYR A 537 -11.98 4.49 14.10
C TYR A 537 -11.95 3.10 13.49
N VAL A 538 -13.06 2.67 12.90
CA VAL A 538 -13.23 1.29 12.42
C VAL A 538 -13.52 1.31 10.92
N ALA A 539 -12.68 0.66 10.12
CA ALA A 539 -12.89 0.55 8.67
C ALA A 539 -13.93 -0.54 8.41
N CYS A 540 -15.06 -0.14 7.86
CA CYS A 540 -16.24 -0.97 7.59
C CYS A 540 -16.56 -0.99 6.09
N ASP A 541 -17.61 -1.71 5.70
CA ASP A 541 -18.01 -1.88 4.30
C ASP A 541 -18.30 -0.60 3.54
N GLN A 542 -18.62 0.53 4.20
CA GLN A 542 -19.04 1.78 3.55
C GLN A 542 -18.12 2.97 3.91
N GLY A 543 -16.91 2.68 4.36
CA GLY A 543 -15.95 3.65 4.88
C GLY A 543 -15.70 3.47 6.37
N VAL A 544 -15.40 4.56 7.08
CA VAL A 544 -14.96 4.51 8.49
C VAL A 544 -16.09 4.89 9.41
N GLN A 545 -16.32 4.11 10.46
CA GLN A 545 -17.15 4.50 11.60
C GLN A 545 -16.28 5.12 12.69
N VAL A 546 -16.71 6.27 13.21
CA VAL A 546 -16.08 6.90 14.37
C VAL A 546 -16.93 6.58 15.60
N LEU A 547 -16.37 5.81 16.52
CA LEU A 547 -17.05 5.35 17.73
C LEU A 547 -16.47 6.07 18.95
N ASP A 548 -17.34 6.58 19.82
CA ASP A 548 -17.04 6.90 21.21
C ASP A 548 -16.93 5.59 21.99
N VAL A 549 -15.78 5.38 22.63
CA VAL A 549 -15.46 4.18 23.42
C VAL A 549 -15.12 4.52 24.87
N SER A 550 -15.58 5.68 25.37
CA SER A 550 -15.41 6.09 26.77
C SER A 550 -16.04 5.10 27.76
N ASP A 551 -17.10 4.41 27.33
CA ASP A 551 -17.54 3.13 27.90
C ASP A 551 -17.28 2.01 26.87
N PRO A 552 -16.21 1.20 27.01
CA PRO A 552 -15.89 0.14 26.06
C PRO A 552 -16.94 -0.98 26.03
N ALA A 553 -17.84 -1.06 27.02
CA ALA A 553 -18.98 -1.99 26.99
C ALA A 553 -20.18 -1.46 26.20
N GLN A 554 -20.20 -0.16 25.86
CA GLN A 554 -21.25 0.49 25.07
C GLN A 554 -20.68 1.47 24.03
N PRO A 555 -20.00 0.98 22.98
CA PRO A 555 -19.53 1.84 21.90
C PRO A 555 -20.70 2.58 21.22
N VAL A 556 -20.53 3.89 20.98
CA VAL A 556 -21.55 4.72 20.33
C VAL A 556 -20.97 5.40 19.10
N ARG A 557 -21.60 5.22 17.94
CA ARG A 557 -21.20 5.93 16.73
C ARG A 557 -21.51 7.43 16.84
N VAL A 558 -20.47 8.26 16.66
CA VAL A 558 -20.56 9.72 16.69
C VAL A 558 -20.39 10.36 15.31
N ALA A 559 -19.67 9.70 14.39
CA ALA A 559 -19.50 10.18 13.02
C ALA A 559 -19.16 9.03 12.04
N ALA A 560 -19.01 9.37 10.77
CA ALA A 560 -18.49 8.46 9.75
C ALA A 560 -17.73 9.20 8.65
N VAL A 561 -16.85 8.48 7.98
CA VAL A 561 -16.14 8.87 6.76
C VAL A 561 -16.64 7.98 5.62
N PRO A 562 -17.04 8.53 4.47
CA PRO A 562 -17.47 7.71 3.33
C PRO A 562 -16.29 6.94 2.71
N GLY A 563 -16.58 5.74 2.21
CA GLY A 563 -15.64 4.90 1.45
C GLY A 563 -16.36 4.07 0.40
N GLU A 564 -15.60 3.33 -0.40
CA GLU A 564 -16.14 2.44 -1.42
C GLU A 564 -16.72 1.15 -0.81
N PRO A 565 -17.91 0.72 -1.26
CA PRO A 565 -18.52 -0.52 -0.81
C PRO A 565 -17.62 -1.75 -0.92
N TRP A 566 -17.51 -2.53 0.16
CA TRP A 566 -16.87 -3.86 0.18
C TRP A 566 -15.41 -3.88 -0.26
N SER A 567 -14.69 -2.80 0.01
CA SER A 567 -13.33 -2.57 -0.45
C SER A 567 -12.24 -3.02 0.56
N GLY A 568 -12.62 -3.32 1.80
CA GLY A 568 -11.72 -3.80 2.85
C GLY A 568 -10.62 -2.79 3.19
N GLY A 569 -10.99 -1.62 3.69
CA GLY A 569 -10.07 -0.49 3.87
C GLY A 569 -9.02 -0.66 4.97
N ARG A 570 -8.06 0.27 4.99
CA ARG A 570 -6.98 0.36 5.97
C ARG A 570 -6.95 1.73 6.61
N LEU A 571 -6.51 1.78 7.87
CA LEU A 571 -6.47 2.98 8.69
C LEU A 571 -5.08 3.25 9.23
N ALA A 572 -4.76 4.53 9.35
CA ALA A 572 -3.70 5.00 10.23
C ALA A 572 -4.15 6.34 10.85
N LEU A 573 -3.66 6.64 12.04
CA LEU A 573 -4.00 7.89 12.73
C LEU A 573 -2.74 8.53 13.29
N GLN A 574 -2.63 9.85 13.12
CA GLN A 574 -1.61 10.65 13.80
C GLN A 574 -2.15 12.02 14.14
N ASP A 575 -2.08 12.42 15.41
CA ASP A 575 -2.39 13.79 15.86
C ASP A 575 -3.74 14.35 15.35
N GLY A 576 -4.75 13.48 15.28
CA GLY A 576 -6.09 13.82 14.78
C GLY A 576 -6.19 13.98 13.26
N LEU A 577 -5.19 13.52 12.51
CA LEU A 577 -5.27 13.25 11.06
C LEU A 577 -5.49 11.75 10.85
N LEU A 578 -6.72 11.40 10.47
CA LEU A 578 -7.10 10.05 10.09
C LEU A 578 -6.78 9.81 8.62
N TRP A 579 -5.99 8.78 8.35
CA TRP A 579 -5.77 8.23 7.03
C TRP A 579 -6.70 7.04 6.83
N PHE A 580 -7.39 7.04 5.70
CA PHE A 580 -8.24 5.94 5.26
C PHE A 580 -7.93 5.65 3.81
N ALA A 581 -7.64 4.40 3.49
CA ALA A 581 -7.44 3.99 2.12
C ALA A 581 -8.20 2.71 1.80
N ASP A 582 -8.76 2.68 0.60
CA ASP A 582 -9.55 1.59 0.06
C ASP A 582 -9.37 1.52 -1.47
N ALA A 583 -10.29 0.87 -2.18
CA ALA A 583 -10.24 0.76 -3.64
C ALA A 583 -10.38 2.12 -4.38
N ALA A 584 -10.93 3.17 -3.76
CA ALA A 584 -10.97 4.53 -4.33
C ALA A 584 -9.65 5.29 -4.18
N GLY A 585 -8.69 4.78 -3.40
CA GLY A 585 -7.40 5.41 -3.16
C GLY A 585 -7.22 5.79 -1.69
N LEU A 586 -6.39 6.79 -1.44
CA LEU A 586 -6.05 7.28 -0.10
C LEU A 586 -6.76 8.60 0.19
N GLY A 587 -7.36 8.74 1.36
CA GLY A 587 -7.92 9.96 1.90
C GLY A 587 -7.33 10.33 3.26
N ALA A 588 -7.12 11.63 3.48
CA ALA A 588 -6.68 12.19 4.75
C ALA A 588 -7.80 13.07 5.33
N TRP A 589 -8.15 12.87 6.60
CA TRP A 589 -9.30 13.48 7.25
C TRP A 589 -8.92 14.10 8.59
N ASP A 590 -9.26 15.37 8.80
CA ASP A 590 -9.15 16.02 10.11
C ASP A 590 -10.31 15.57 10.99
N VAL A 591 -9.96 14.91 12.09
CA VAL A 591 -10.90 14.33 13.07
C VAL A 591 -10.81 15.02 14.44
N ARG A 592 -10.17 16.20 14.51
CA ARG A 592 -9.96 16.91 15.79
C ARG A 592 -11.18 17.63 16.33
N ALA A 593 -12.15 17.95 15.46
CA ALA A 593 -13.39 18.58 15.88
C ALA A 593 -14.40 17.51 16.31
N GLU A 594 -15.21 17.81 17.33
CA GLU A 594 -16.34 16.96 17.80
C GLU A 594 -17.48 16.79 16.75
N GLY A 595 -17.29 17.30 15.53
CA GLY A 595 -18.25 17.23 14.43
C GLY A 595 -17.89 16.16 13.39
N ALA A 596 -18.48 16.29 12.20
CA ALA A 596 -18.14 15.40 11.09
C ALA A 596 -16.65 15.57 10.68
N PRO A 597 -15.92 14.47 10.43
CA PRO A 597 -14.57 14.52 9.87
C PRO A 597 -14.51 15.37 8.61
N VAL A 598 -13.42 16.12 8.44
CA VAL A 598 -13.22 17.03 7.30
C VAL A 598 -12.14 16.48 6.39
N ALA A 599 -12.46 16.23 5.12
CA ALA A 599 -11.48 15.79 4.13
C ALA A 599 -10.42 16.89 3.93
N VAL A 600 -9.15 16.53 4.09
CA VAL A 600 -7.98 17.40 3.95
C VAL A 600 -7.33 17.18 2.59
N ALA A 601 -7.08 15.91 2.26
CA ALA A 601 -6.34 15.54 1.07
C ALA A 601 -6.74 14.15 0.54
N HIS A 602 -6.35 13.85 -0.69
CA HIS A 602 -6.55 12.56 -1.33
C HIS A 602 -5.38 12.20 -2.26
N ALA A 603 -5.15 10.92 -2.52
CA ALA A 603 -4.19 10.45 -3.50
C ALA A 603 -4.68 9.19 -4.22
N ASP A 604 -4.32 9.07 -5.50
CA ASP A 604 -4.56 7.87 -6.30
C ASP A 604 -3.42 6.86 -6.11
N LEU A 605 -3.76 5.71 -5.54
CA LEU A 605 -2.83 4.59 -5.33
C LEU A 605 -2.68 3.69 -6.58
N GLY A 606 -3.15 4.15 -7.74
CA GLY A 606 -3.16 3.36 -8.98
C GLY A 606 -4.30 2.35 -9.03
N GLY A 607 -5.33 2.54 -8.19
CA GLY A 607 -6.49 1.66 -8.07
C GLY A 607 -6.23 0.32 -7.39
N ASP A 608 -5.05 0.10 -6.81
CA ASP A 608 -4.76 -1.07 -5.96
C ASP A 608 -5.06 -0.72 -4.49
N ALA A 609 -5.76 -1.62 -3.79
CA ALA A 609 -6.06 -1.43 -2.37
C ALA A 609 -4.79 -1.55 -1.51
N PRO A 610 -4.66 -0.77 -0.43
CA PRO A 610 -3.54 -0.89 0.49
C PRO A 610 -3.58 -2.24 1.22
N VAL A 611 -2.40 -2.82 1.45
CA VAL A 611 -2.23 -3.95 2.35
C VAL A 611 -2.27 -3.47 3.80
N ARG A 612 -1.62 -2.33 4.09
CA ARG A 612 -1.58 -1.64 5.39
C ARG A 612 -1.36 -0.14 5.22
N LEU A 613 -1.65 0.63 6.28
CA LEU A 613 -1.21 2.01 6.44
C LEU A 613 -0.34 2.12 7.68
N ARG A 614 0.78 2.85 7.56
CA ARG A 614 1.72 3.06 8.67
C ARG A 614 2.15 4.51 8.71
N VAL A 615 1.84 5.17 9.82
CA VAL A 615 2.46 6.44 10.16
C VAL A 615 3.85 6.12 10.75
N LEU A 616 4.88 6.64 10.10
CA LEU A 616 6.25 6.51 10.54
C LEU A 616 6.53 7.51 11.68
N ALA A 617 7.55 7.23 12.50
CA ALA A 617 7.91 8.09 13.63
C ALA A 617 8.36 9.51 13.21
N ASP A 618 8.75 9.70 11.95
CA ASP A 618 9.07 11.01 11.36
C ASP A 618 7.84 11.76 10.81
N GLY A 619 6.64 11.18 10.92
CA GLY A 619 5.36 11.73 10.47
C GLY A 619 5.03 11.47 8.99
N ARG A 620 5.86 10.74 8.25
CA ARG A 620 5.47 10.28 6.90
C ARG A 620 4.47 9.14 6.98
N LEU A 621 3.67 8.99 5.93
CA LEU A 621 2.78 7.84 5.75
C LEU A 621 3.40 6.87 4.76
N ALA A 622 3.57 5.62 5.16
CA ALA A 622 3.90 4.49 4.30
C ALA A 622 2.64 3.69 3.95
N VAL A 623 2.47 3.40 2.65
CA VAL A 623 1.31 2.72 2.08
C VAL A 623 1.78 1.57 1.18
N PRO A 624 2.07 0.39 1.75
CA PRO A 624 2.26 -0.82 0.97
C PRO A 624 0.95 -1.20 0.27
N THR A 625 0.99 -1.35 -1.05
CA THR A 625 -0.16 -1.82 -1.87
C THR A 625 0.05 -3.23 -2.41
N GLY A 626 1.16 -3.88 -2.04
CA GLY A 626 1.61 -5.15 -2.61
C GLY A 626 2.01 -4.98 -4.07
N GLN A 627 1.04 -4.98 -4.99
CA GLN A 627 1.25 -5.07 -6.43
C GLN A 627 1.63 -3.73 -7.10
N ALA A 628 1.11 -2.60 -6.62
CA ALA A 628 1.50 -1.27 -7.14
C ALA A 628 2.74 -0.68 -6.43
N GLY A 629 3.29 -1.39 -5.44
CA GLY A 629 4.47 -1.00 -4.68
C GLY A 629 4.18 -0.27 -3.38
N LEU A 630 5.26 0.23 -2.75
CA LEU A 630 5.22 1.05 -1.55
C LEU A 630 5.13 2.52 -1.94
N HIS A 631 4.07 3.21 -1.50
CA HIS A 631 3.94 4.66 -1.64
C HIS A 631 4.33 5.34 -0.32
N LEU A 632 5.16 6.39 -0.39
CA LEU A 632 5.49 7.25 0.75
C LEU A 632 4.89 8.63 0.55
N PHE A 633 4.20 9.15 1.57
CA PHE A 633 3.62 10.50 1.56
C PHE A 633 4.15 11.32 2.73
N ALA A 634 4.32 12.62 2.51
CA ALA A 634 4.44 13.55 3.62
C ALA A 634 3.07 13.71 4.30
N ALA A 635 3.05 13.95 5.61
CA ALA A 635 1.82 14.38 6.26
C ALA A 635 1.36 15.73 5.68
N PRO A 636 0.09 15.86 5.25
CA PRO A 636 -0.47 17.14 4.88
C PRO A 636 -0.52 18.04 6.10
N ALA A 637 -0.31 19.34 5.88
CA ALA A 637 -0.59 20.31 6.93
C ALA A 637 -2.09 20.26 7.24
N LEU A 638 -2.44 19.94 8.48
CA LEU A 638 -3.82 20.01 8.95
C LEU A 638 -4.32 21.46 8.80
N PRO A 639 -5.57 21.68 8.33
CA PRO A 639 -6.16 23.00 8.34
C PRO A 639 -6.14 23.56 9.76
N GLU A 640 -5.88 24.85 9.92
CA GLU A 640 -5.98 25.46 11.25
C GLU A 640 -7.40 25.25 11.78
N THR A 641 -7.53 24.76 13.03
CA THR A 641 -8.85 24.60 13.64
C THR A 641 -9.60 25.94 13.55
N PRO A 642 -10.82 25.99 12.99
CA PRO A 642 -11.53 27.26 12.76
C PRO A 642 -11.74 28.00 14.08
N ALA A 643 -11.03 29.12 14.25
CA ALA A 643 -11.04 29.90 15.48
C ALA A 643 -10.92 31.39 15.18
N ILE A 644 -11.61 32.22 15.95
CA ILE A 644 -11.61 33.68 15.75
C ILE A 644 -10.31 34.27 16.32
N PRO A 645 -9.50 35.00 15.53
CA PRO A 645 -8.25 35.56 16.02
C PRO A 645 -8.49 36.68 17.05
N LEU A 646 -7.70 36.68 18.12
CA LEU A 646 -7.66 37.70 19.15
C LEU A 646 -6.42 38.57 18.99
N GLU A 647 -6.62 39.88 18.94
CA GLU A 647 -5.54 40.85 18.93
C GLU A 647 -5.04 41.17 20.34
N ASN A 648 -3.74 41.47 20.47
CA ASN A 648 -3.11 41.70 21.77
C ASN A 648 -3.78 42.84 22.53
N GLY A 649 -4.38 42.52 23.67
CA GLY A 649 -5.00 43.49 24.55
C GLY A 649 -6.30 44.07 24.02
N VAL A 650 -6.86 43.57 22.92
CA VAL A 650 -8.15 44.01 22.38
C VAL A 650 -9.28 43.22 23.01
N LEU A 651 -10.37 43.91 23.33
CA LEU A 651 -11.54 43.32 23.99
C LEU A 651 -12.58 42.94 22.93
N VAL A 652 -12.88 41.65 22.84
CA VAL A 652 -14.05 41.15 22.10
C VAL A 652 -15.27 41.30 23.00
N ARG A 653 -16.39 41.82 22.46
CA ARG A 653 -17.57 42.20 23.23
C ARG A 653 -18.82 41.50 22.71
N ASP A 654 -19.87 41.62 23.50
CA ASP A 654 -21.23 41.20 23.15
C ASP A 654 -21.34 39.70 22.83
N LEU A 655 -20.46 38.89 23.45
CA LEU A 655 -20.49 37.44 23.32
C LEU A 655 -21.72 36.88 24.05
N ALA A 656 -22.37 35.91 23.42
CA ALA A 656 -23.55 35.24 23.94
C ALA A 656 -23.61 33.79 23.43
N GLY A 657 -24.28 32.93 24.19
CA GLY A 657 -24.48 31.53 23.89
C GLY A 657 -25.46 30.87 24.86
N ALA A 658 -25.98 29.70 24.50
CA ALA A 658 -26.75 28.82 25.35
C ALA A 658 -25.83 28.02 26.32
N ALA A 659 -26.44 27.23 27.19
CA ALA A 659 -25.68 26.25 27.97
C ALA A 659 -25.19 25.13 27.03
N GLY A 660 -23.91 24.77 27.13
CA GLY A 660 -23.21 23.86 26.22
C GLY A 660 -22.64 24.51 24.97
N ASP A 661 -22.94 25.78 24.67
CA ASP A 661 -22.34 26.46 23.51
C ASP A 661 -20.85 26.73 23.76
N GLU A 662 -20.06 26.59 22.69
CA GLU A 662 -18.63 26.81 22.72
C GLU A 662 -18.22 27.88 21.72
N LEU A 663 -17.38 28.81 22.17
CA LEU A 663 -16.74 29.80 21.31
C LEU A 663 -15.24 29.56 21.31
N LEU A 664 -14.67 29.34 20.12
CA LEU A 664 -13.26 29.09 19.92
C LEU A 664 -12.55 30.32 19.34
N TYR A 665 -11.49 30.72 20.00
CA TYR A 665 -10.63 31.83 19.63
C TYR A 665 -9.18 31.38 19.53
N ARG A 666 -8.33 32.19 18.90
CA ARG A 666 -6.89 31.92 18.83
C ARG A 666 -6.03 33.15 19.05
N VAL A 667 -4.81 32.92 19.52
CA VAL A 667 -3.76 33.92 19.72
C VAL A 667 -2.47 33.39 19.11
N ASP A 668 -1.86 34.15 18.23
CA ASP A 668 -0.54 33.82 17.68
C ASP A 668 0.55 34.50 18.52
N LEU A 669 1.27 33.71 19.33
CA LEU A 669 2.31 34.22 20.20
C LEU A 669 3.68 34.26 19.52
N PRO A 670 4.37 35.40 19.53
CA PRO A 670 5.74 35.50 19.03
C PRO A 670 6.73 34.79 19.95
N ALA A 671 7.88 34.40 19.39
CA ALA A 671 8.97 33.83 20.16
C ALA A 671 9.46 34.78 21.26
N GLY A 672 9.70 34.22 22.45
CA GLY A 672 10.16 34.96 23.64
C GLY A 672 9.08 35.71 24.42
N ALA A 673 7.79 35.49 24.12
CA ALA A 673 6.70 36.02 24.93
C ALA A 673 6.87 35.60 26.41
N THR A 674 6.78 36.56 27.33
CA THR A 674 7.07 36.31 28.76
C THR A 674 5.82 35.96 29.57
N ARG A 675 4.63 36.29 29.05
CA ARG A 675 3.35 35.99 29.69
C ARG A 675 2.20 36.06 28.68
N LEU A 676 1.32 35.06 28.70
CA LEU A 676 -0.02 35.11 28.09
C LEU A 676 -1.06 35.16 29.21
N ARG A 677 -2.00 36.09 29.11
CA ARG A 677 -3.14 36.20 30.03
C ARG A 677 -4.43 36.36 29.25
N VAL A 678 -5.38 35.48 29.52
CA VAL A 678 -6.72 35.48 28.93
C VAL A 678 -7.74 35.62 30.04
N LEU A 679 -8.73 36.48 29.85
CA LEU A 679 -9.80 36.67 30.83
C LEU A 679 -11.15 36.93 30.16
N THR A 680 -12.21 36.50 30.83
CA THR A 680 -13.59 36.85 30.52
C THR A 680 -14.13 37.81 31.57
N ALA A 681 -14.99 38.74 31.18
CA ALA A 681 -15.61 39.70 32.11
C ALA A 681 -16.89 40.32 31.55
N GLY A 682 -17.72 40.85 32.44
CA GLY A 682 -18.93 41.59 32.08
C GLY A 682 -20.11 40.68 31.71
N GLY A 683 -21.28 41.29 31.48
CA GLY A 683 -22.49 40.54 31.09
C GLY A 683 -23.10 39.69 32.21
N SER A 684 -23.76 38.61 31.82
CA SER A 684 -24.37 37.59 32.70
C SER A 684 -24.07 36.19 32.18
N GLY A 685 -24.22 35.18 33.03
CA GLY A 685 -24.06 33.76 32.67
C GLY A 685 -23.03 33.05 33.55
N ASP A 686 -22.68 31.83 33.14
CA ASP A 686 -21.67 30.98 33.78
C ASP A 686 -20.84 30.36 32.66
N VAL A 687 -19.52 30.62 32.62
CA VAL A 687 -18.65 30.12 31.55
C VAL A 687 -17.37 29.54 32.10
N GLY A 688 -16.88 28.48 31.48
CA GLY A 688 -15.52 27.99 31.60
C GLY A 688 -14.59 28.65 30.57
N LEU A 689 -13.32 28.80 30.92
CA LEU A 689 -12.26 29.27 30.03
C LEU A 689 -11.13 28.25 30.05
N SER A 690 -10.77 27.70 28.90
CA SER A 690 -9.61 26.81 28.73
C SER A 690 -8.75 27.25 27.56
N ILE A 691 -7.45 26.95 27.62
CA ILE A 691 -6.51 27.27 26.55
C ILE A 691 -5.56 26.09 26.31
N ARG A 692 -5.08 25.95 25.07
CA ARG A 692 -4.16 24.90 24.65
C ARG A 692 -3.35 25.37 23.44
N ARG A 693 -2.07 25.02 23.37
CA ARG A 693 -1.20 25.30 22.23
C ARG A 693 -1.45 24.28 21.12
N GLY A 694 -1.56 24.75 19.88
CA GLY A 694 -1.57 23.91 18.67
C GLY A 694 -2.89 23.20 18.34
N ALA A 695 -3.81 23.06 19.29
CA ALA A 695 -5.14 22.46 19.08
C ALA A 695 -6.21 23.13 19.96
N ALA A 696 -7.48 22.97 19.60
CA ALA A 696 -8.59 23.39 20.44
C ALA A 696 -8.55 22.67 21.81
N PRO A 697 -8.79 23.38 22.93
CA PRO A 697 -8.95 22.73 24.24
C PRO A 697 -10.24 21.89 24.29
N THR A 698 -10.21 20.75 24.97
CA THR A 698 -11.42 19.97 25.32
C THR A 698 -11.68 20.04 26.82
N ASP A 699 -12.64 19.27 27.34
CA ASP A 699 -12.90 19.18 28.79
C ASP A 699 -11.79 18.43 29.55
N THR A 700 -11.08 17.56 28.84
CA THR A 700 -10.00 16.70 29.35
C THR A 700 -8.61 17.17 28.91
N GLU A 701 -8.48 17.82 27.74
CA GLU A 701 -7.21 18.26 27.17
C GLU A 701 -7.07 19.78 27.13
N TYR A 702 -6.25 20.34 28.00
CA TYR A 702 -5.95 21.77 28.06
C TYR A 702 -4.60 22.01 28.74
N ASP A 703 -3.93 23.11 28.37
CA ASP A 703 -2.70 23.54 29.04
C ASP A 703 -3.02 24.31 30.32
N ALA A 704 -4.12 25.08 30.33
CA ALA A 704 -4.62 25.76 31.51
C ALA A 704 -6.12 26.08 31.40
N ARG A 705 -6.81 26.08 32.54
CA ARG A 705 -8.25 26.39 32.60
C ARG A 705 -8.68 27.15 33.85
N SER A 706 -9.85 27.78 33.78
CA SER A 706 -10.56 28.42 34.89
C SER A 706 -12.06 28.18 34.73
N THR A 707 -12.69 27.65 35.77
CA THR A 707 -14.13 27.27 35.81
C THR A 707 -14.78 27.74 37.11
N ARG A 708 -14.56 28.99 37.49
CA ARG A 708 -15.14 29.54 38.73
C ARG A 708 -16.63 29.80 38.52
N PRO A 709 -17.46 29.74 39.57
CA PRO A 709 -18.87 30.07 39.42
C PRO A 709 -19.06 31.51 38.89
N GLY A 710 -19.75 31.64 37.76
CA GLY A 710 -20.00 32.91 37.08
C GLY A 710 -19.22 33.03 35.78
N ASN A 711 -19.02 34.26 35.31
CA ASN A 711 -18.46 34.51 33.98
C ASN A 711 -17.20 35.37 33.98
N ASN A 712 -16.48 35.35 35.11
CA ASN A 712 -15.28 36.15 35.32
C ASN A 712 -14.08 35.22 35.51
N GLU A 713 -13.65 34.64 34.39
CA GLU A 713 -12.57 33.67 34.35
C GLU A 713 -11.24 34.34 34.05
N THR A 714 -10.14 33.75 34.51
CA THR A 714 -8.80 34.20 34.15
C THR A 714 -7.85 33.02 34.10
N VAL A 715 -7.17 32.90 32.98
CA VAL A 715 -6.07 31.96 32.76
C VAL A 715 -4.79 32.75 32.49
N THR A 716 -3.67 32.30 33.05
CA THR A 716 -2.34 32.91 32.83
C THR A 716 -1.32 31.80 32.61
N VAL A 717 -0.51 31.96 31.57
CA VAL A 717 0.65 31.12 31.26
C VAL A 717 1.88 32.01 31.35
N ASP A 718 2.76 31.69 32.29
CA ASP A 718 4.07 32.32 32.39
C ASP A 718 5.04 31.63 31.43
N ALA A 719 5.87 32.42 30.74
CA ALA A 719 6.80 31.96 29.70
C ALA A 719 6.15 31.02 28.65
N PRO A 720 5.04 31.43 27.99
CA PRO A 720 4.39 30.59 26.99
C PRO A 720 5.32 30.33 25.79
N ALA A 721 5.28 29.11 25.27
CA ALA A 721 5.96 28.80 24.02
C ALA A 721 5.35 29.58 22.84
N ALA A 722 6.19 29.88 21.85
CA ALA A 722 5.76 30.50 20.60
C ALA A 722 4.77 29.60 19.84
N GLY A 723 3.96 30.21 18.98
CA GLY A 723 2.98 29.52 18.13
C GLY A 723 1.53 29.86 18.47
N THR A 724 0.61 29.14 17.85
CA THR A 724 -0.83 29.39 17.99
C THR A 724 -1.37 28.76 19.27
N TRP A 725 -2.06 29.57 20.07
CA TRP A 725 -2.77 29.17 21.28
C TRP A 725 -4.27 29.32 21.05
N TYR A 726 -5.01 28.24 21.23
CA TYR A 726 -6.45 28.23 21.16
C TYR A 726 -7.05 28.55 22.53
N VAL A 727 -8.16 29.27 22.52
CA VAL A 727 -8.90 29.74 23.69
C VAL A 727 -10.35 29.33 23.52
N ARG A 728 -10.82 28.40 24.35
CA ARG A 728 -12.20 27.92 24.38
C ARG A 728 -12.96 28.61 25.51
N VAL A 729 -14.09 29.21 25.18
CA VAL A 729 -15.09 29.70 26.14
C VAL A 729 -16.28 28.74 26.08
N HIS A 730 -16.50 27.98 27.15
CA HIS A 730 -17.57 26.99 27.26
C HIS A 730 -18.71 27.54 28.12
N GLY A 731 -19.96 27.48 27.66
CA GLY A 731 -21.12 27.92 28.42
C GLY A 731 -21.62 26.89 29.43
N GLU A 732 -21.20 26.95 30.70
CA GLU A 732 -21.80 26.15 31.78
C GLU A 732 -23.30 26.47 31.97
N LYS A 733 -23.67 27.72 31.69
CA LYS A 733 -25.04 28.20 31.55
C LYS A 733 -25.10 29.21 30.40
N ALA A 734 -26.32 29.50 29.93
CA ALA A 734 -26.53 30.55 28.95
C ALA A 734 -25.91 31.88 29.41
N PHE A 735 -25.13 32.51 28.53
CA PHE A 735 -24.39 33.73 28.78
C PHE A 735 -24.71 34.79 27.74
N ALA A 736 -24.59 36.07 28.13
CA ALA A 736 -24.87 37.19 27.23
C ALA A 736 -24.10 38.45 27.63
N ARG A 737 -23.71 39.23 26.61
CA ARG A 737 -22.91 40.46 26.76
C ARG A 737 -21.58 40.22 27.46
N LEU A 738 -21.03 39.01 27.34
CA LEU A 738 -19.72 38.65 27.85
C LEU A 738 -18.64 39.34 27.01
N SER A 739 -17.53 39.70 27.65
CA SER A 739 -16.34 40.19 26.96
C SER A 739 -15.16 39.26 27.19
N LEU A 740 -14.34 39.06 26.16
CA LEU A 740 -13.13 38.23 26.19
C LEU A 740 -11.91 39.10 25.81
N ARG A 741 -10.80 38.92 26.53
CA ARG A 741 -9.55 39.60 26.22
C ARG A 741 -8.37 38.65 26.41
N ALA A 742 -7.55 38.53 25.37
CA ALA A 742 -6.20 38.01 25.48
C ALA A 742 -5.20 39.17 25.54
N SER A 743 -4.14 39.01 26.33
CA SER A 743 -3.05 39.98 26.41
C SER A 743 -1.74 39.24 26.64
N TRP A 744 -0.68 39.64 25.94
CA TRP A 744 0.64 39.06 26.10
C TRP A 744 1.74 40.12 26.06
N THR A 745 2.82 39.85 26.78
CA THR A 745 4.03 40.67 26.76
C THR A 745 5.00 40.13 25.72
N THR A 746 5.28 40.94 24.70
CA THR A 746 6.35 40.69 23.74
C THR A 746 7.73 40.83 24.42
N PRO A 747 8.78 40.18 23.88
CA PRO A 747 10.15 40.30 24.39
C PRO A 747 10.62 41.74 24.59
#